data_AF-A0A8D8LVM8-F1
#
_entry.id   AF-A0A8D8LVM8-F1
#
_cell.length_a   1.000
_cell.length_b   1.000
_cell.length_c   1.000
_cell.angle_alpha   90.00
_cell.angle_beta   90.00
_cell.angle_gamma   90.00
#
_symmetry.space_group_name_H-M   'P 1'
#
loop_
_entity.id
_entity.type
_entity.pdbx_description
1 polymer ?
#
loop_
_entity_poly.entity_id
_entity_poly.type
_entity_poly.pdbx_seq_one_letter_code
_entity_poly.pdbx_strand_id
1 'polypeptide(L)'
;MSSLDVMSNDILALSEADMEKLGKENDNKSKMKAAFLQFVSNNFVASEQILKESFPSDLSVPYLTDAPLDSAVVLVARSLIDDIPAKDPRWAEIKNMNDMGMSVTISLDISLQLDEKRQVMEWYVGFLRESGLWSRLAYSTLHGVVMATTYVLADCVEKILAAITLRKLHKQLPQLMEKNIDTVVTARKIKSVSSGLTSSDLFYREVSQVHILLQTLVSHADTVLHSAQSAHTKVSTLAQVGSVLLETLRAVTAYRRNKEEAFQPCPHVLNKSSEYLPWTSASDKDGIYSELMAFHKILLHATTSGLLSSLDSPELVNTLHSDLLSLVEFLLDSALSYVNSLGSSSSLKTEQARERFERDRFALIEPFLLSGQDESAHYLAEKYRDYEILLRLSDSSGNTSKLANLINKFQEDGFVRFIYEWFVDNSKAGQLLDLLAESDDLIGGPSKPGYEVLRTFLTERPQLAWIYAIRTREYAWAGELLFSLATQERSLLTRKKIMLCQSKLCCLRCGSSSPCTRDDTLASIDLALQVIAHQESIPEATLAQFGYAPDTVKVFTVPEIIRMKTCLENSEANEFSFTSALDLLDHVDKEEDRSSLLMEVWIMTILRDEERYTRPLENSEDAGQVIQELMFFKVVDAIVRLDSNLASYLPPLSQFLECNDLPDTLTSSPQFKYLMELGYEHVSQALKNGYSTAGAAHEEMES
;
A
#
# COMPACT_ATOMS: atom_id res chain seq x y z
N MET A 1 51.58 33.60 -8.44
CA MET A 1 50.57 34.64 -8.66
C MET A 1 49.27 33.95 -9.05
N SER A 2 48.59 33.43 -8.03
CA SER A 2 47.27 32.81 -8.18
C SER A 2 46.25 33.92 -8.45
N SER A 3 45.08 33.59 -9.00
CA SER A 3 44.00 34.55 -9.29
C SER A 3 43.47 35.32 -8.05
N LEU A 4 43.97 35.01 -6.85
CA LEU A 4 43.74 35.72 -5.60
C LEU A 4 44.50 37.05 -5.51
N ASP A 5 45.69 37.16 -6.12
CA ASP A 5 46.59 38.32 -5.92
C ASP A 5 46.10 39.62 -6.60
N VAL A 6 45.31 39.51 -7.66
CA VAL A 6 44.93 40.68 -8.50
C VAL A 6 43.62 41.34 -8.03
N MET A 7 42.80 40.68 -7.20
CA MET A 7 41.48 41.17 -6.79
C MET A 7 41.35 41.47 -5.29
N SER A 8 42.35 41.09 -4.47
CA SER A 8 42.35 41.28 -3.00
C SER A 8 42.30 42.76 -2.57
N ASN A 9 42.93 43.67 -3.33
CA ASN A 9 42.98 45.10 -2.95
C ASN A 9 41.76 45.93 -3.37
N ASP A 10 40.99 45.48 -4.37
CA ASP A 10 39.90 46.30 -4.92
C ASP A 10 38.55 46.03 -4.23
N ILE A 11 38.38 44.89 -3.54
CA ILE A 11 37.09 44.39 -3.02
C ILE A 11 36.87 44.65 -1.51
N LEU A 12 37.92 44.99 -0.77
CA LEU A 12 37.82 45.31 0.66
C LEU A 12 37.77 46.82 0.87
N ALA A 13 36.59 47.35 1.22
CA ALA A 13 36.42 48.77 1.58
C ALA A 13 36.66 49.08 3.06
N LEU A 14 36.97 48.06 3.89
CA LEU A 14 37.19 48.19 5.33
C LEU A 14 38.64 48.55 5.65
N SER A 15 38.83 49.46 6.61
CA SER A 15 40.15 49.85 7.09
C SER A 15 40.77 48.78 8.01
N GLU A 16 42.10 48.65 8.04
CA GLU A 16 42.81 47.75 8.98
C GLU A 16 42.42 47.99 10.45
N ALA A 17 42.11 49.24 10.82
CA ALA A 17 41.66 49.60 12.16
C ALA A 17 40.27 49.05 12.50
N ASP A 18 39.39 48.87 11.52
CA ASP A 18 38.08 48.27 11.73
C ASP A 18 38.17 46.75 11.82
N MET A 19 39.12 46.14 11.09
CA MET A 19 39.43 44.70 11.19
C MET A 19 39.95 44.33 12.59
N GLU A 20 40.81 45.17 13.19
CA GLU A 20 41.29 44.95 14.56
C GLU A 20 40.22 45.15 15.65
N LYS A 21 39.25 46.05 15.43
CA LYS A 21 38.12 46.24 16.37
C LYS A 21 37.22 45.02 16.39
N LEU A 22 36.87 44.49 15.22
CA LEU A 22 36.06 43.26 15.07
C LEU A 22 36.71 42.04 15.74
N GLY A 23 38.04 41.93 15.69
CA GLY A 23 38.78 40.85 16.36
C GLY A 23 38.78 40.93 17.89
N LYS A 24 38.54 42.11 18.47
CA LYS A 24 38.50 42.34 19.92
C LYS A 24 37.09 42.20 20.53
N GLU A 25 36.06 42.10 19.70
CA GLU A 25 34.69 41.85 20.15
C GLU A 25 34.55 40.43 20.71
N ASN A 26 33.72 40.25 21.74
CA ASN A 26 33.51 38.94 22.38
C ASN A 26 32.61 37.99 21.57
N ASP A 27 31.98 38.45 20.50
CA ASP A 27 31.10 37.62 19.68
C ASP A 27 31.90 36.72 18.72
N ASN A 28 31.59 35.42 18.73
CA ASN A 28 32.20 34.43 17.84
C ASN A 28 31.97 34.77 16.36
N LYS A 29 30.84 35.42 16.03
CA LYS A 29 30.55 35.91 14.69
C LYS A 29 31.54 36.99 14.25
N SER A 30 31.81 37.99 15.09
CA SER A 30 32.75 39.08 14.79
C SER A 30 34.19 38.59 14.68
N LYS A 31 34.59 37.64 15.53
CA LYS A 31 35.92 36.99 15.43
C LYS A 31 36.10 36.20 14.15
N MET A 32 35.09 35.42 13.74
CA MET A 32 35.12 34.68 12.46
C MET A 32 35.14 35.64 11.26
N LYS A 33 34.38 36.74 11.31
CA LYS A 33 34.44 37.81 10.31
C LYS A 33 35.83 38.42 10.19
N ALA A 34 36.46 38.77 11.32
CA ALA A 34 37.79 39.34 11.35
C ALA A 34 38.84 38.37 10.79
N ALA A 35 38.76 37.08 11.15
CA ALA A 35 39.64 36.05 10.61
C ALA A 35 39.51 35.90 9.09
N PHE A 36 38.28 35.92 8.56
CA PHE A 36 38.04 35.87 7.12
C PHE A 36 38.59 37.12 6.40
N LEU A 37 38.36 38.33 6.93
CA LEU A 37 38.91 39.55 6.33
C LEU A 37 40.44 39.55 6.29
N GLN A 38 41.09 39.11 7.38
CA GLN A 38 42.55 38.96 7.44
C GLN A 38 43.07 37.89 6.47
N PHE A 39 42.27 36.85 6.19
CA PHE A 39 42.61 35.85 5.18
C PHE A 39 42.55 36.45 3.76
N VAL A 40 41.50 37.22 3.45
CA VAL A 40 41.35 37.89 2.14
C VAL A 40 42.43 38.95 1.92
N SER A 41 42.92 39.61 2.98
CA SER A 41 44.04 40.56 2.91
C SER A 41 45.44 39.91 2.90
N ASN A 42 45.54 38.59 2.70
CA ASN A 42 46.78 37.79 2.71
C ASN A 42 47.54 37.76 4.06
N ASN A 43 46.92 38.17 5.17
CA ASN A 43 47.49 38.10 6.52
C ASN A 43 47.14 36.75 7.20
N PHE A 44 47.63 35.65 6.63
CA PHE A 44 47.31 34.28 7.07
C PHE A 44 47.65 34.02 8.56
N VAL A 45 48.77 34.57 9.06
CA VAL A 45 49.23 34.35 10.44
C VAL A 45 48.26 34.96 11.46
N ALA A 46 47.79 36.18 11.19
CA ALA A 46 46.83 36.86 12.08
C ALA A 46 45.47 36.16 12.06
N SER A 47 45.03 35.71 10.88
CA SER A 47 43.80 34.91 10.71
C SER A 47 43.87 33.61 11.52
N GLU A 48 44.95 32.85 11.40
CA GLU A 48 45.14 31.58 12.12
C GLU A 48 45.20 31.78 13.64
N GLN A 49 45.81 32.88 14.11
CA GLN A 49 45.85 33.21 15.53
C GLN A 49 44.45 33.50 16.08
N ILE A 50 43.65 34.33 15.40
CA ILE A 50 42.26 34.63 15.79
C ILE A 50 41.44 33.34 15.83
N LEU A 51 41.63 32.44 14.87
CA LEU A 51 40.93 31.14 14.82
C LEU A 51 41.33 30.19 15.96
N LYS A 52 42.61 30.12 16.32
CA LYS A 52 43.08 29.31 17.45
C LYS A 52 42.56 29.82 18.78
N GLU A 53 42.47 31.14 18.94
CA GLU A 53 41.93 31.78 20.14
C GLU A 53 40.40 31.63 20.26
N SER A 54 39.66 31.71 19.15
CA SER A 54 38.19 31.67 19.14
C SER A 54 37.61 30.25 19.02
N PHE A 55 38.28 29.35 18.30
CA PHE A 55 37.81 27.98 18.06
C PHE A 55 38.93 26.94 18.29
N PRO A 56 39.38 26.74 19.54
CA PRO A 56 40.46 25.80 19.87
C PRO A 56 40.15 24.39 19.38
N SER A 57 41.18 23.68 18.88
CA SER A 57 41.05 22.31 18.37
C SER A 57 40.53 21.33 19.44
N ASP A 58 40.81 21.58 20.72
CA ASP A 58 40.42 20.72 21.84
C ASP A 58 38.93 20.81 22.20
N LEU A 59 38.24 21.86 21.75
CA LEU A 59 36.82 22.12 22.01
C LEU A 59 35.90 21.62 20.88
N SER A 60 36.43 21.11 19.76
CA SER A 60 35.57 20.50 18.74
C SER A 60 35.05 19.18 19.25
N VAL A 61 33.86 19.22 19.85
CA VAL A 61 33.09 18.02 20.16
C VAL A 61 32.54 17.50 18.83
N PRO A 62 33.06 16.38 18.30
CA PRO A 62 32.45 15.78 17.13
C PRO A 62 31.01 15.47 17.53
N TYR A 63 30.05 15.74 16.65
CA TYR A 63 28.63 15.42 16.84
C TYR A 63 27.76 16.35 17.71
N LEU A 64 28.23 17.50 18.18
CA LEU A 64 27.31 18.47 18.82
C LEU A 64 26.49 19.19 17.74
N THR A 65 25.17 19.17 17.86
CA THR A 65 24.27 19.96 17.02
C THR A 65 24.34 21.44 17.42
N ASP A 66 24.43 22.33 16.43
CA ASP A 66 24.56 23.77 16.62
C ASP A 66 25.73 24.15 17.53
N ALA A 67 26.89 23.54 17.28
CA ALA A 67 28.12 23.91 17.96
C ALA A 67 28.46 25.40 17.69
N PRO A 68 29.17 26.08 18.60
CA PRO A 68 29.49 27.51 18.44
C PRO A 68 30.27 27.81 17.15
N LEU A 69 31.06 26.85 16.65
CA LEU A 69 31.73 26.95 15.36
C LEU A 69 30.70 26.91 14.21
N ASP A 70 29.83 25.90 14.18
CA ASP A 70 28.82 25.74 13.13
C ASP A 70 27.87 26.95 13.08
N SER A 71 27.38 27.41 14.24
CA SER A 71 26.55 28.61 14.34
C SER A 71 27.27 29.87 13.86
N ALA A 72 28.53 30.08 14.24
CA ALA A 72 29.30 31.24 13.78
C ALA A 72 29.50 31.19 12.26
N VAL A 73 29.82 30.02 11.70
CA VAL A 73 30.03 29.84 10.27
C VAL A 73 28.78 30.16 9.46
N VAL A 74 27.61 29.67 9.90
CA VAL A 74 26.31 29.95 9.26
C VAL A 74 25.91 31.42 9.40
N LEU A 75 26.11 32.04 10.57
CA LEU A 75 25.78 33.45 10.79
C LEU A 75 26.65 34.39 9.95
N VAL A 76 27.92 34.06 9.75
CA VAL A 76 28.81 34.79 8.85
C VAL A 76 28.36 34.62 7.41
N ALA A 77 28.09 33.39 6.94
CA ALA A 77 27.59 33.15 5.60
C ALA A 77 26.30 33.93 5.30
N ARG A 78 25.33 33.94 6.22
CA ARG A 78 24.11 34.75 6.12
C ARG A 78 24.42 36.25 6.06
N SER A 79 25.35 36.72 6.88
CA SER A 79 25.78 38.13 6.87
C SER A 79 26.48 38.54 5.57
N LEU A 80 27.15 37.60 4.87
CA LEU A 80 27.82 37.87 3.58
C LEU A 80 26.80 37.95 2.43
N ILE A 81 25.80 37.07 2.41
CA ILE A 81 24.76 37.11 1.36
C ILE A 81 23.79 38.27 1.55
N ASP A 82 23.58 38.73 2.79
CA ASP A 82 22.72 39.88 3.10
C ASP A 82 23.48 41.22 3.19
N ASP A 83 24.71 41.26 2.67
CA ASP A 83 25.59 42.43 2.75
C ASP A 83 25.10 43.62 1.91
N ILE A 84 25.53 44.82 2.32
CA ILE A 84 25.18 46.11 1.73
C ILE A 84 26.36 46.64 0.90
N PRO A 85 26.10 47.23 -0.29
CA PRO A 85 27.14 47.80 -1.14
C PRO A 85 27.91 48.92 -0.43
N ALA A 86 29.24 48.82 -0.46
CA ALA A 86 30.14 49.67 0.27
C ALA A 86 30.23 51.10 -0.28
N LYS A 87 30.26 51.22 -1.62
CA LYS A 87 30.41 52.50 -2.33
C LYS A 87 29.07 53.22 -2.60
N ASP A 88 27.93 52.64 -2.23
CA ASP A 88 26.63 53.29 -2.45
C ASP A 88 26.27 54.20 -1.26
N PRO A 89 26.29 55.53 -1.45
CA PRO A 89 26.01 56.49 -0.37
C PRO A 89 24.55 56.44 0.11
N ARG A 90 23.61 55.88 -0.68
CA ARG A 90 22.19 55.76 -0.30
C ARG A 90 21.97 54.86 0.92
N TRP A 91 22.96 54.04 1.25
CA TRP A 91 22.94 53.11 2.38
C TRP A 91 23.68 53.61 3.63
N ALA A 92 24.27 54.81 3.60
CA ALA A 92 25.11 55.32 4.68
C ALA A 92 24.39 55.41 6.04
N GLU A 93 23.11 55.78 6.05
CA GLU A 93 22.30 55.85 7.29
C GLU A 93 22.07 54.47 7.91
N ILE A 94 21.99 53.42 7.08
CA ILE A 94 21.78 52.04 7.53
C ILE A 94 23.10 51.44 8.07
N LYS A 95 24.24 51.81 7.47
CA LYS A 95 25.58 51.43 7.99
C LYS A 95 25.82 51.92 9.42
N ASN A 96 25.21 53.03 9.80
CA ASN A 96 25.37 53.62 11.14
C ASN A 96 24.43 52.99 12.19
N MET A 97 23.40 52.24 11.78
CA MET A 97 22.40 51.64 12.67
C MET A 97 22.58 50.13 12.90
N ASN A 98 23.09 49.40 11.91
CA ASN A 98 23.39 47.97 12.05
C ASN A 98 24.88 47.76 12.32
N ASP A 99 25.17 46.96 13.34
CA ASP A 99 26.51 46.49 13.68
C ASP A 99 27.21 45.90 12.44
N MET A 100 28.20 46.66 11.96
CA MET A 100 29.17 46.38 10.89
C MET A 100 28.77 45.27 9.88
N GLY A 101 28.04 45.69 8.84
CA GLY A 101 28.04 44.97 7.55
C GLY A 101 29.47 44.88 7.03
N MET A 102 29.84 43.76 6.43
CA MET A 102 31.22 43.53 5.97
C MET A 102 31.58 44.43 4.78
N SER A 103 30.58 45.02 4.09
CA SER A 103 30.80 45.95 2.98
C SER A 103 31.84 45.41 1.97
N VAL A 104 31.71 44.11 1.66
CA VAL A 104 32.58 43.39 0.72
C VAL A 104 32.10 43.59 -0.71
N THR A 105 30.81 43.92 -0.88
CA THR A 105 30.25 44.29 -2.18
C THR A 105 30.56 45.76 -2.49
N ILE A 106 30.97 46.06 -3.71
CA ILE A 106 31.47 47.38 -4.09
C ILE A 106 30.67 47.98 -5.23
N SER A 107 30.18 47.12 -6.12
CA SER A 107 29.49 47.56 -7.32
C SER A 107 28.15 48.23 -7.01
N LEU A 108 27.74 49.15 -7.88
CA LEU A 108 26.46 49.86 -7.76
C LEU A 108 25.31 49.16 -8.51
N ASP A 109 25.61 48.36 -9.54
CA ASP A 109 24.60 47.56 -10.24
C ASP A 109 24.28 46.28 -9.44
N ILE A 110 22.99 46.06 -9.17
CA ILE A 110 22.48 44.87 -8.47
C ILE A 110 22.96 43.58 -9.15
N SER A 111 23.00 43.52 -10.47
CA SER A 111 23.47 42.30 -11.16
C SER A 111 24.92 41.97 -10.79
N LEU A 112 25.79 42.97 -10.80
CA LEU A 112 27.20 42.81 -10.45
C LEU A 112 27.39 42.58 -8.94
N GLN A 113 26.59 43.21 -8.09
CA GLN A 113 26.58 42.95 -6.64
C GLN A 113 26.27 41.47 -6.33
N LEU A 114 25.31 40.86 -7.02
CA LEU A 114 24.98 39.45 -6.80
C LEU A 114 26.11 38.51 -7.26
N ASP A 115 26.81 38.86 -8.35
CA ASP A 115 28.00 38.12 -8.80
C ASP A 115 29.17 38.28 -7.81
N GLU A 116 29.37 39.47 -7.24
CA GLU A 116 30.33 39.70 -6.15
C GLU A 116 30.00 38.87 -4.92
N LYS A 117 28.73 38.86 -4.47
CA LYS A 117 28.27 38.02 -3.35
C LYS A 117 28.57 36.54 -3.59
N ARG A 118 28.38 36.06 -4.82
CA ARG A 118 28.73 34.69 -5.20
C ARG A 118 30.24 34.43 -5.05
N GLN A 119 31.09 35.33 -5.56
CA GLN A 119 32.55 35.18 -5.45
C GLN A 119 33.03 35.22 -4.00
N VAL A 120 32.49 36.14 -3.19
CA VAL A 120 32.81 36.25 -1.76
C VAL A 120 32.44 34.96 -1.03
N MET A 121 31.30 34.35 -1.36
CA MET A 121 30.90 33.08 -0.77
C MET A 121 31.81 31.91 -1.21
N GLU A 122 32.25 31.90 -2.49
CA GLU A 122 33.25 30.93 -2.97
C GLU A 122 34.59 31.08 -2.22
N TRP A 123 35.05 32.31 -1.97
CA TRP A 123 36.24 32.57 -1.15
C TRP A 123 36.05 32.19 0.30
N TYR A 124 34.87 32.40 0.88
CA TYR A 124 34.57 32.00 2.24
C TYR A 124 34.63 30.47 2.40
N VAL A 125 34.07 29.72 1.43
CA VAL A 125 34.20 28.25 1.39
C VAL A 125 35.67 27.83 1.21
N GLY A 126 36.44 28.53 0.37
CA GLY A 126 37.89 28.30 0.23
C GLY A 126 38.64 28.51 1.54
N PHE A 127 38.38 29.63 2.22
CA PHE A 127 38.92 29.95 3.54
C PHE A 127 38.63 28.85 4.58
N LEU A 128 37.40 28.36 4.65
CA LEU A 128 37.03 27.29 5.59
C LEU A 128 37.81 25.99 5.32
N ARG A 129 38.12 25.69 4.06
CA ARG A 129 38.91 24.51 3.69
C ARG A 129 40.40 24.70 3.98
N GLU A 130 40.97 25.83 3.60
CA GLU A 130 42.41 26.12 3.79
C GLU A 130 42.78 26.29 5.27
N SER A 131 41.87 26.85 6.08
CA SER A 131 42.02 26.96 7.54
C SER A 131 41.80 25.65 8.30
N GLY A 132 41.42 24.56 7.61
CA GLY A 132 41.12 23.27 8.24
C GLY A 132 39.84 23.26 9.10
N LEU A 133 38.99 24.29 9.02
CA LEU A 133 37.71 24.35 9.73
C LEU A 133 36.65 23.46 9.08
N TRP A 134 36.72 23.25 7.76
CA TRP A 134 35.74 22.46 7.01
C TRP A 134 35.58 21.03 7.55
N SER A 135 36.69 20.39 7.94
CA SER A 135 36.68 19.03 8.48
C SER A 135 36.13 18.92 9.91
N ARG A 136 35.99 20.06 10.60
CA ARG A 136 35.47 20.17 11.97
C ARG A 136 33.98 20.50 12.02
N LEU A 137 33.37 20.83 10.88
CA LEU A 137 31.95 21.14 10.78
C LEU A 137 31.11 19.89 11.07
N ALA A 138 30.11 20.02 11.92
CA ALA A 138 29.22 18.95 12.31
C ALA A 138 27.81 19.23 11.76
N TYR A 139 26.89 19.64 12.64
CA TYR A 139 25.49 19.80 12.30
C TYR A 139 24.96 21.16 12.70
N SER A 140 24.00 21.66 11.90
CA SER A 140 23.19 22.80 12.25
C SER A 140 21.71 22.51 12.02
N THR A 141 20.87 23.08 12.88
CA THR A 141 19.42 22.98 12.78
C THR A 141 18.88 24.02 11.80
N LEU A 142 18.31 23.56 10.69
CA LEU A 142 17.64 24.39 9.68
C LEU A 142 16.33 23.70 9.26
N HIS A 143 15.27 24.47 9.01
CA HIS A 143 13.96 23.93 8.60
C HIS A 143 13.33 22.93 9.61
N GLY A 144 13.69 23.03 10.89
CA GLY A 144 13.26 22.08 11.92
C GLY A 144 13.94 20.70 11.85
N VAL A 145 14.99 20.58 11.02
CA VAL A 145 15.77 19.37 10.78
C VAL A 145 17.24 19.62 11.14
N VAL A 146 17.90 18.59 11.65
CA VAL A 146 19.35 18.62 11.91
C VAL A 146 20.06 18.14 10.65
N MET A 147 20.75 19.06 9.97
CA MET A 147 21.49 18.77 8.73
C MET A 147 22.96 19.12 8.89
N ALA A 148 23.82 18.59 8.03
CA ALA A 148 25.22 18.94 8.04
C ALA A 148 25.41 20.44 7.73
N THR A 149 26.31 21.10 8.45
CA THR A 149 26.56 22.54 8.27
C THR A 149 27.02 22.87 6.85
N THR A 150 27.70 21.94 6.17
CA THR A 150 28.11 22.09 4.76
C THR A 150 26.93 22.22 3.82
N TYR A 151 25.83 21.52 4.08
CA TYR A 151 24.58 21.63 3.31
C TYR A 151 23.88 22.97 3.55
N VAL A 152 23.92 23.51 4.77
CA VAL A 152 23.41 24.86 5.06
C VAL A 152 24.18 25.93 4.27
N LEU A 153 25.49 25.76 4.11
CA LEU A 153 26.31 26.66 3.27
C LEU A 153 25.96 26.52 1.79
N ALA A 154 25.65 25.31 1.32
CA ALA A 154 25.18 25.08 -0.04
C ALA A 154 23.86 25.84 -0.30
N ASP A 155 22.91 25.78 0.64
CA ASP A 155 21.64 26.52 0.57
C ASP A 155 21.84 28.04 0.45
N CYS A 156 22.83 28.60 1.15
CA CYS A 156 23.18 30.02 0.99
C CYS A 156 23.64 30.35 -0.44
N VAL A 157 24.48 29.50 -1.04
CA VAL A 157 24.95 29.70 -2.42
C VAL A 157 23.82 29.51 -3.43
N GLU A 158 22.96 28.51 -3.22
CA GLU A 158 21.77 28.28 -4.03
C GLU A 158 20.84 29.48 -4.03
N LYS A 159 20.65 30.14 -2.88
CA LYS A 159 19.85 31.37 -2.77
C LYS A 159 20.47 32.55 -3.52
N ILE A 160 21.80 32.69 -3.54
CA ILE A 160 22.49 33.69 -4.39
C ILE A 160 22.23 33.39 -5.86
N LEU A 161 22.35 32.13 -6.27
CA LEU A 161 22.08 31.75 -7.66
C LEU A 161 20.63 32.01 -8.07
N ALA A 162 19.68 31.67 -7.18
CA ALA A 162 18.27 31.99 -7.38
C ALA A 162 18.07 33.51 -7.55
N ALA A 163 18.74 34.33 -6.74
CA ALA A 163 18.71 35.80 -6.86
C ALA A 163 19.25 36.28 -8.22
N ILE A 164 20.36 35.73 -8.69
CA ILE A 164 20.96 36.06 -9.99
C ILE A 164 19.98 35.74 -11.12
N THR A 165 19.36 34.55 -11.09
CA THR A 165 18.38 34.12 -12.09
C THR A 165 17.13 35.00 -12.05
N LEU A 166 16.60 35.30 -10.85
CA LEU A 166 15.47 36.21 -10.67
C LEU A 166 15.78 37.60 -11.22
N ARG A 167 16.99 38.11 -11.03
CA ARG A 167 17.40 39.41 -11.57
C ARG A 167 17.47 39.42 -13.10
N LYS A 168 17.89 38.31 -13.71
CA LYS A 168 17.86 38.15 -15.18
C LYS A 168 16.42 38.14 -15.70
N LEU A 169 15.54 37.38 -15.06
CA LEU A 169 14.12 37.29 -15.41
C LEU A 169 13.38 38.61 -15.16
N HIS A 170 13.77 39.36 -14.14
CA HIS A 170 13.25 40.70 -13.87
C HIS A 170 13.48 41.65 -15.05
N LYS A 171 14.62 41.56 -15.75
CA LYS A 171 14.85 42.36 -16.96
C LYS A 171 13.91 41.98 -18.12
N GLN A 172 13.40 40.75 -18.14
CA GLN A 172 12.49 40.24 -19.18
C GLN A 172 11.02 40.50 -18.84
N LEU A 173 10.65 40.41 -17.55
CA LEU A 173 9.28 40.53 -17.03
C LEU A 173 9.18 41.60 -15.92
N PRO A 174 9.42 42.88 -16.24
CA PRO A 174 9.52 43.94 -15.23
C PRO A 174 8.22 44.15 -14.45
N GLN A 175 7.08 44.21 -15.14
CA GLN A 175 5.79 44.52 -14.51
C GLN A 175 5.34 43.47 -13.49
N LEU A 176 5.53 42.19 -13.80
CA LEU A 176 5.20 41.09 -12.89
C LEU A 176 6.11 41.13 -11.66
N MET A 177 7.41 41.33 -11.87
CA MET A 177 8.41 41.27 -10.82
C MET A 177 8.35 42.47 -9.88
N GLU A 178 8.26 43.71 -10.39
CA GLU A 178 8.18 44.91 -9.56
C GLU A 178 6.98 44.87 -8.61
N LYS A 179 5.79 44.53 -9.12
CA LYS A 179 4.56 44.43 -8.32
C LYS A 179 4.69 43.43 -7.15
N ASN A 180 5.29 42.27 -7.41
CA ASN A 180 5.48 41.24 -6.39
C ASN A 180 6.61 41.61 -5.41
N ILE A 181 7.68 42.24 -5.89
CA ILE A 181 8.76 42.77 -5.04
C ILE A 181 8.22 43.84 -4.09
N ASP A 182 7.38 44.76 -4.55
CA ASP A 182 6.73 45.77 -3.68
C ASP A 182 5.88 45.11 -2.60
N THR A 183 5.15 44.05 -2.95
CA THR A 183 4.35 43.28 -1.99
C THR A 183 5.23 42.60 -0.94
N VAL A 184 6.39 42.06 -1.33
CA VAL A 184 7.36 41.48 -0.40
C VAL A 184 7.95 42.54 0.53
N VAL A 185 8.42 43.67 -0.02
CA VAL A 185 9.06 44.74 0.76
C VAL A 185 8.08 45.35 1.77
N THR A 186 6.83 45.55 1.37
CA THR A 186 5.76 46.02 2.28
C THR A 186 5.45 45.00 3.37
N ALA A 187 5.38 43.69 3.04
CA ALA A 187 5.17 42.63 4.02
C ALA A 187 6.31 42.53 5.04
N ARG A 188 7.57 42.74 4.61
CA ARG A 188 8.74 42.78 5.50
C ARG A 188 8.79 44.00 6.41
N LYS A 189 7.90 44.99 6.21
CA LYS A 189 7.88 46.27 6.95
C LYS A 189 9.23 47.01 6.90
N ILE A 190 10.00 46.82 5.83
CA ILE A 190 11.27 47.51 5.65
C ILE A 190 10.93 48.96 5.31
N LYS A 191 11.10 49.86 6.28
CA LYS A 191 10.96 51.30 6.05
C LYS A 191 12.08 51.71 5.09
N SER A 192 11.76 52.39 3.98
CA SER A 192 12.78 53.04 3.16
C SER A 192 13.40 54.14 4.02
N VAL A 193 14.59 53.87 4.57
CA VAL A 193 15.25 54.80 5.49
C VAL A 193 15.71 56.06 4.74
N SER A 194 16.05 55.95 3.45
CA SER A 194 16.47 57.04 2.57
C SER A 194 15.53 57.24 1.36
N SER A 195 15.33 58.49 0.94
CA SER A 195 14.37 58.92 -0.10
C SER A 195 14.78 58.58 -1.55
N GLY A 196 15.54 57.50 -1.78
CA GLY A 196 16.07 57.15 -3.11
C GLY A 196 16.41 55.68 -3.34
N LEU A 197 16.07 54.78 -2.42
CA LEU A 197 16.20 53.33 -2.61
C LEU A 197 14.92 52.76 -3.21
N THR A 198 15.05 51.95 -4.26
CA THR A 198 13.92 51.24 -4.87
C THR A 198 13.58 49.99 -4.06
N SER A 199 12.35 49.48 -4.19
CA SER A 199 11.97 48.19 -3.60
C SER A 199 12.85 47.03 -4.07
N SER A 200 13.37 47.12 -5.29
CA SER A 200 14.36 46.16 -5.80
C SER A 200 15.69 46.21 -5.06
N ASP A 201 16.20 47.41 -4.76
CA ASP A 201 17.43 47.59 -3.97
C ASP A 201 17.26 46.96 -2.57
N LEU A 202 16.09 47.17 -1.94
CA LEU A 202 15.78 46.62 -0.62
C LEU A 202 15.61 45.08 -0.64
N PHE A 203 15.03 44.53 -1.70
CA PHE A 203 14.82 43.09 -1.83
C PHE A 203 16.13 42.33 -2.10
N TYR A 204 16.91 42.74 -3.10
CA TYR A 204 18.17 42.05 -3.46
C TYR A 204 19.30 42.25 -2.46
N ARG A 205 19.11 43.15 -1.47
CA ARG A 205 19.95 43.19 -0.27
C ARG A 205 19.87 41.86 0.50
N GLU A 206 18.65 41.41 0.81
CA GLU A 206 18.39 40.25 1.67
C GLU A 206 18.21 38.96 0.85
N VAL A 207 19.31 38.47 0.31
CA VAL A 207 19.35 37.25 -0.51
C VAL A 207 18.92 36.03 0.29
N SER A 208 19.15 35.99 1.60
CA SER A 208 18.70 34.89 2.47
C SER A 208 17.18 34.64 2.40
N GLN A 209 16.42 35.68 2.08
CA GLN A 209 14.95 35.67 2.00
C GLN A 209 14.41 35.69 0.56
N VAL A 210 15.22 35.36 -0.45
CA VAL A 210 14.79 35.38 -1.87
C VAL A 210 13.58 34.48 -2.14
N HIS A 211 13.47 33.36 -1.43
CA HIS A 211 12.39 32.39 -1.54
C HIS A 211 10.99 33.01 -1.30
N ILE A 212 10.88 34.07 -0.50
CA ILE A 212 9.62 34.77 -0.22
C ILE A 212 9.00 35.38 -1.49
N LEU A 213 9.83 35.80 -2.46
CA LEU A 213 9.32 36.29 -3.74
C LEU A 213 8.64 35.17 -4.53
N LEU A 214 9.18 33.95 -4.51
CA LEU A 214 8.57 32.79 -5.15
C LEU A 214 7.22 32.46 -4.49
N GLN A 215 7.15 32.49 -3.15
CA GLN A 215 5.90 32.31 -2.39
C GLN A 215 4.85 33.36 -2.77
N THR A 216 5.27 34.62 -2.91
CA THR A 216 4.40 35.75 -3.27
C THR A 216 3.90 35.62 -4.71
N LEU A 217 4.74 35.16 -5.64
CA LEU A 217 4.34 34.90 -7.03
C LEU A 217 3.25 33.83 -7.14
N VAL A 218 3.34 32.75 -6.36
CA VAL A 218 2.29 31.72 -6.29
C VAL A 218 0.98 32.31 -5.74
N SER A 219 1.08 33.08 -4.65
CA SER A 219 -0.08 33.77 -4.08
C SER A 219 -0.71 34.73 -5.10
N HIS A 220 0.12 35.42 -5.89
CA HIS A 220 -0.35 36.28 -6.96
C HIS A 220 -1.07 35.50 -8.07
N ALA A 221 -0.52 34.37 -8.51
CA ALA A 221 -1.17 33.48 -9.48
C ALA A 221 -2.57 33.06 -9.00
N ASP A 222 -2.71 32.72 -7.72
CA ASP A 222 -4.01 32.36 -7.13
C ASP A 222 -5.02 33.52 -7.15
N THR A 223 -4.58 34.73 -6.78
CA THR A 223 -5.43 35.92 -6.83
C THR A 223 -5.91 36.25 -8.25
N VAL A 224 -5.07 36.01 -9.25
CA VAL A 224 -5.40 36.26 -10.66
C VAL A 224 -6.37 35.21 -11.18
N LEU A 225 -6.21 33.94 -10.79
CA LEU A 225 -7.12 32.86 -11.17
C LEU A 225 -8.57 33.16 -10.73
N HIS A 226 -8.74 33.64 -9.49
CA HIS A 226 -10.04 34.01 -8.91
C HIS A 226 -10.57 35.39 -9.34
N SER A 227 -9.76 36.19 -10.03
CA SER A 227 -10.17 37.53 -10.48
C SER A 227 -11.16 37.47 -11.67
N ALA A 228 -11.88 38.58 -11.92
CA ALA A 228 -12.80 38.71 -13.06
C ALA A 228 -12.09 39.03 -14.40
N GLN A 229 -10.78 38.78 -14.51
CA GLN A 229 -10.00 39.02 -15.73
C GLN A 229 -10.36 38.05 -16.86
N SER A 230 -9.97 38.38 -18.10
CA SER A 230 -10.17 37.50 -19.25
C SER A 230 -9.37 36.20 -19.12
N ALA A 231 -9.85 35.12 -19.73
CA ALA A 231 -9.17 33.81 -19.70
C ALA A 231 -7.73 33.90 -20.23
N HIS A 232 -7.50 34.71 -21.27
CA HIS A 232 -6.17 34.94 -21.84
C HIS A 232 -5.22 35.61 -20.86
N THR A 233 -5.65 36.65 -20.14
CA THR A 233 -4.80 37.33 -19.15
C THR A 233 -4.49 36.40 -17.98
N LYS A 234 -5.45 35.57 -17.54
CA LYS A 234 -5.22 34.56 -16.51
C LYS A 234 -4.14 33.57 -16.92
N VAL A 235 -4.32 32.91 -18.07
CA VAL A 235 -3.38 31.90 -18.57
C VAL A 235 -2.00 32.49 -18.87
N SER A 236 -1.93 33.69 -19.45
CA SER A 236 -0.67 34.38 -19.70
C SER A 236 0.09 34.68 -18.40
N THR A 237 -0.61 35.14 -17.35
CA THR A 237 0.01 35.40 -16.05
C THR A 237 0.50 34.09 -15.40
N LEU A 238 -0.28 33.02 -15.48
CA LEU A 238 0.12 31.70 -14.98
C LEU A 238 1.39 31.19 -15.68
N ALA A 239 1.46 31.31 -17.02
CA ALA A 239 2.65 30.91 -17.78
C ALA A 239 3.87 31.76 -17.43
N GLN A 240 3.71 33.08 -17.21
CA GLN A 240 4.82 33.93 -16.77
C GLN A 240 5.32 33.56 -15.37
N VAL A 241 4.41 33.30 -14.43
CA VAL A 241 4.76 32.85 -13.08
C VAL A 241 5.43 31.48 -13.12
N GLY A 242 4.90 30.55 -13.91
CA GLY A 242 5.47 29.22 -14.15
C GLY A 242 6.88 29.29 -14.71
N SER A 243 7.10 30.12 -15.73
CA SER A 243 8.41 30.39 -16.31
C SER A 243 9.42 30.87 -15.26
N VAL A 244 9.04 31.82 -14.39
CA VAL A 244 9.93 32.32 -13.33
C VAL A 244 10.25 31.25 -12.28
N LEU A 245 9.24 30.53 -11.81
CA LEU A 245 9.42 29.46 -10.81
C LEU A 245 10.30 28.34 -11.38
N LEU A 246 9.97 27.81 -12.56
CA LEU A 246 10.66 26.67 -13.12
C LEU A 246 12.08 26.99 -13.54
N GLU A 247 12.34 28.17 -14.12
CA GLU A 247 13.70 28.56 -14.51
C GLU A 247 14.61 28.76 -13.29
N THR A 248 14.08 29.32 -12.20
CA THR A 248 14.84 29.44 -10.95
C THR A 248 15.12 28.08 -10.31
N LEU A 249 14.13 27.18 -10.28
CA LEU A 249 14.31 25.80 -9.79
C LEU A 249 15.30 25.00 -10.65
N ARG A 250 15.26 25.12 -11.98
CA ARG A 250 16.23 24.48 -12.90
C ARG A 250 17.65 24.99 -12.66
N ALA A 251 17.83 26.30 -12.50
CA ALA A 251 19.16 26.87 -12.22
C ALA A 251 19.74 26.33 -10.90
N VAL A 252 18.92 26.30 -9.83
CA VAL A 252 19.33 25.80 -8.51
C VAL A 252 19.64 24.30 -8.55
N THR A 253 18.78 23.49 -9.16
CA THR A 253 19.01 22.03 -9.28
C THR A 253 20.22 21.68 -10.13
N ALA A 254 20.45 22.39 -11.23
CA ALA A 254 21.64 22.22 -12.06
C ALA A 254 22.92 22.53 -11.27
N TYR A 255 22.91 23.58 -10.45
CA TYR A 255 24.04 23.90 -9.59
C TYR A 255 24.28 22.81 -8.54
N ARG A 256 23.22 22.36 -7.87
CA ARG A 256 23.29 21.29 -6.86
C ARG A 256 23.94 20.03 -7.42
N ARG A 257 23.51 19.57 -8.61
CA ARG A 257 24.09 18.41 -9.30
C ARG A 257 25.56 18.63 -9.67
N ASN A 258 25.94 19.83 -10.11
CA ASN A 258 27.31 20.13 -10.51
C ASN A 258 28.30 20.32 -9.33
N LYS A 259 27.78 20.63 -8.12
CA LYS A 259 28.59 20.97 -6.94
C LYS A 259 28.35 20.05 -5.75
N GLU A 260 27.72 18.90 -5.97
CA GLU A 260 27.43 17.92 -4.92
C GLU A 260 28.69 17.49 -4.15
N GLU A 261 29.75 17.11 -4.86
CA GLU A 261 31.03 16.72 -4.25
C GLU A 261 31.69 17.86 -3.45
N ALA A 262 31.44 19.11 -3.82
CA ALA A 262 32.05 20.26 -3.15
C ALA A 262 31.42 20.52 -1.77
N PHE A 263 30.15 20.19 -1.57
CA PHE A 263 29.47 20.42 -0.30
C PHE A 263 29.24 19.13 0.50
N GLN A 264 29.83 18.02 0.05
CA GLN A 264 29.71 16.74 0.73
C GLN A 264 30.28 16.83 2.17
N PRO A 265 29.47 16.45 3.19
CA PRO A 265 29.94 16.44 4.56
C PRO A 265 31.05 15.40 4.77
N CYS A 266 31.80 15.52 5.86
CA CYS A 266 32.80 14.52 6.19
C CYS A 266 32.16 13.14 6.47
N PRO A 267 32.83 12.01 6.14
CA PRO A 267 32.27 10.67 6.29
C PRO A 267 31.74 10.35 7.70
N HIS A 268 32.40 10.86 8.74
CA HIS A 268 31.98 10.65 10.13
C HIS A 268 30.66 11.37 10.48
N VAL A 269 30.32 12.46 9.76
CA VAL A 269 29.06 13.21 9.89
C VAL A 269 27.95 12.50 9.14
N LEU A 270 28.23 12.04 7.91
CA LEU A 270 27.30 11.27 7.07
C LEU A 270 26.87 9.95 7.73
N ASN A 271 27.78 9.25 8.40
CA ASN A 271 27.50 7.97 9.05
C ASN A 271 26.47 8.08 10.19
N LYS A 272 26.32 9.25 10.81
CA LYS A 272 25.44 9.44 11.98
C LYS A 272 24.10 10.08 11.59
N SER A 273 24.08 11.01 10.64
CA SER A 273 22.85 11.49 10.01
C SER A 273 23.13 12.04 8.62
N SER A 274 22.52 11.41 7.62
CA SER A 274 22.60 11.79 6.21
C SER A 274 21.41 12.65 5.75
N GLU A 275 20.55 13.07 6.68
CA GLU A 275 19.34 13.84 6.36
C GLU A 275 19.72 15.17 5.69
N TYR A 276 19.19 15.37 4.48
CA TYR A 276 19.38 16.58 3.69
C TYR A 276 18.03 17.07 3.18
N LEU A 277 17.58 18.19 3.73
CA LEU A 277 16.33 18.85 3.35
C LEU A 277 16.64 20.27 2.86
N PRO A 278 16.79 20.48 1.54
CA PRO A 278 17.06 21.81 1.00
C PRO A 278 15.83 22.72 1.12
N TRP A 279 16.03 24.03 1.15
CA TRP A 279 14.95 25.03 1.18
C TRP A 279 13.91 24.86 0.05
N THR A 280 14.29 24.27 -1.08
CA THR A 280 13.36 23.98 -2.20
C THR A 280 12.36 22.85 -1.90
N SER A 281 12.66 22.00 -0.92
CA SER A 281 11.85 20.84 -0.51
C SER A 281 11.25 21.01 0.89
N ALA A 282 11.69 22.03 1.63
CA ALA A 282 11.16 22.34 2.94
C ALA A 282 9.75 22.96 2.83
N SER A 283 8.84 22.54 3.73
CA SER A 283 7.44 23.01 3.81
C SER A 283 7.22 24.06 4.91
N ASP A 284 8.30 24.52 5.54
CA ASP A 284 8.26 25.56 6.55
C ASP A 284 8.27 26.96 5.92
N LYS A 285 8.18 28.00 6.75
CA LYS A 285 8.13 29.40 6.29
C LYS A 285 9.36 29.82 5.50
N ASP A 286 10.51 29.19 5.77
CA ASP A 286 11.77 29.46 5.10
C ASP A 286 11.97 28.59 3.83
N GLY A 287 11.01 27.71 3.53
CA GLY A 287 10.97 26.84 2.36
C GLY A 287 9.90 27.24 1.33
N ILE A 288 9.78 26.48 0.24
CA ILE A 288 8.82 26.78 -0.85
C ILE A 288 7.95 25.59 -1.28
N TYR A 289 8.12 24.41 -0.66
CA TYR A 289 7.46 23.19 -1.14
C TYR A 289 5.93 23.28 -1.05
N SER A 290 5.39 23.86 0.02
CA SER A 290 3.96 24.11 0.20
C SER A 290 3.38 24.98 -0.92
N GLU A 291 4.13 26.00 -1.32
CA GLU A 291 3.75 26.95 -2.36
C GLU A 291 3.87 26.32 -3.75
N LEU A 292 4.87 25.47 -3.99
CA LEU A 292 4.95 24.69 -5.23
C LEU A 292 3.78 23.70 -5.36
N MET A 293 3.37 23.05 -4.26
CA MET A 293 2.19 22.20 -4.22
C MET A 293 0.89 23.00 -4.46
N ALA A 294 0.81 24.22 -3.92
CA ALA A 294 -0.31 25.13 -4.21
C ALA A 294 -0.32 25.55 -5.68
N PHE A 295 0.84 25.87 -6.26
CA PHE A 295 0.99 26.21 -7.67
C PHE A 295 0.61 25.05 -8.59
N HIS A 296 0.98 23.81 -8.24
CA HIS A 296 0.52 22.62 -8.93
C HIS A 296 -1.02 22.54 -8.98
N LYS A 297 -1.70 22.76 -7.84
CA LYS A 297 -3.17 22.77 -7.79
C LYS A 297 -3.78 23.88 -8.64
N ILE A 298 -3.15 25.06 -8.67
CA ILE A 298 -3.58 26.20 -9.50
C ILE A 298 -3.46 25.84 -10.98
N LEU A 299 -2.33 25.26 -11.40
CA LEU A 299 -2.11 24.81 -12.78
C LEU A 299 -3.10 23.71 -13.17
N LEU A 300 -3.30 22.72 -12.31
CA LEU A 300 -4.25 21.62 -12.54
C LEU A 300 -5.69 22.12 -12.64
N HIS A 301 -6.08 23.08 -11.80
CA HIS A 301 -7.39 23.71 -11.93
C HIS A 301 -7.50 24.42 -13.28
N ALA A 302 -6.48 25.20 -13.68
CA ALA A 302 -6.49 25.89 -14.96
C ALA A 302 -6.56 24.92 -16.16
N THR A 303 -5.93 23.75 -16.08
CA THR A 303 -5.96 22.75 -17.17
C THR A 303 -7.29 22.00 -17.25
N THR A 304 -7.92 21.73 -16.10
CA THR A 304 -9.14 20.90 -16.02
C THR A 304 -10.45 21.71 -16.05
N SER A 305 -10.46 22.97 -15.61
CA SER A 305 -11.69 23.77 -15.42
C SER A 305 -12.29 24.32 -16.72
N GLY A 306 -11.96 23.75 -17.89
CA GLY A 306 -12.40 24.24 -19.19
C GLY A 306 -11.84 25.61 -19.59
N LEU A 307 -10.98 26.24 -18.77
CA LEU A 307 -10.38 27.55 -19.06
C LEU A 307 -9.59 27.51 -20.37
N LEU A 308 -8.87 26.41 -20.61
CA LEU A 308 -8.12 26.17 -21.85
C LEU A 308 -9.01 26.01 -23.08
N SER A 309 -10.24 25.49 -22.93
CA SER A 309 -11.17 25.32 -24.06
C SER A 309 -11.70 26.64 -24.62
N SER A 310 -11.57 27.73 -23.85
CA SER A 310 -11.99 29.08 -24.24
C SER A 310 -10.90 29.91 -24.94
N LEU A 311 -9.72 29.33 -25.19
CA LEU A 311 -8.53 30.02 -25.70
C LEU A 311 -8.19 29.60 -27.13
N ASP A 312 -7.97 30.59 -27.99
CA ASP A 312 -7.54 30.39 -29.40
C ASP A 312 -6.02 30.20 -29.55
N SER A 313 -5.25 30.15 -28.44
CA SER A 313 -3.79 30.16 -28.45
C SER A 313 -3.20 28.80 -28.03
N PRO A 314 -2.88 27.89 -28.98
CA PRO A 314 -2.36 26.56 -28.66
C PRO A 314 -0.97 26.60 -28.01
N GLU A 315 -0.18 27.64 -28.28
CA GLU A 315 1.14 27.84 -27.68
C GLU A 315 1.08 27.96 -26.16
N LEU A 316 0.19 28.80 -25.63
CA LEU A 316 0.03 29.00 -24.20
C LEU A 316 -0.48 27.74 -23.50
N VAL A 317 -1.39 27.01 -24.16
CA VAL A 317 -1.90 25.73 -23.67
C VAL A 317 -0.78 24.71 -23.53
N ASN A 318 0.09 24.58 -24.54
CA ASN A 318 1.23 23.67 -24.50
C ASN A 318 2.24 24.09 -23.43
N THR A 319 2.48 25.40 -23.25
CA THR A 319 3.37 25.87 -22.18
C THR A 319 2.85 25.50 -20.79
N LEU A 320 1.56 25.65 -20.52
CA LEU A 320 1.01 25.29 -19.20
C LEU A 320 1.08 23.79 -18.91
N HIS A 321 0.84 22.93 -19.91
CA HIS A 321 1.01 21.49 -19.74
C HIS A 321 2.47 21.09 -19.51
N SER A 322 3.39 21.69 -20.27
CA SER A 322 4.83 21.51 -20.06
C SER A 322 5.28 22.02 -18.68
N ASP A 323 4.75 23.15 -18.24
CA ASP A 323 5.05 23.73 -16.93
C ASP A 323 4.51 22.83 -15.82
N LEU A 324 3.29 22.31 -15.95
CA LEU A 324 2.70 21.36 -15.02
C LEU A 324 3.54 20.07 -14.92
N LEU A 325 3.92 19.50 -16.06
CA LEU A 325 4.76 18.29 -16.12
C LEU A 325 6.10 18.53 -15.41
N SER A 326 6.81 19.59 -15.77
CA SER A 326 8.13 19.90 -15.20
C SER A 326 8.07 20.27 -13.71
N LEU A 327 6.97 20.87 -13.24
CA LEU A 327 6.73 21.10 -11.83
C LEU A 327 6.55 19.79 -11.06
N VAL A 328 5.76 18.86 -11.61
CA VAL A 328 5.54 17.53 -11.00
C VAL A 328 6.83 16.73 -10.96
N GLU A 329 7.63 16.75 -12.04
CA GLU A 329 8.96 16.14 -12.04
C GLU A 329 9.85 16.72 -10.93
N PHE A 330 9.87 18.05 -10.80
CA PHE A 330 10.65 18.70 -9.75
C PHE A 330 10.19 18.27 -8.36
N LEU A 331 8.88 18.31 -8.09
CA LEU A 331 8.30 17.94 -6.80
C LEU A 331 8.66 16.50 -6.41
N LEU A 332 8.49 15.56 -7.35
CA LEU A 332 8.78 14.14 -7.13
C LEU A 332 10.28 13.85 -7.03
N ASP A 333 11.12 14.44 -7.88
CA ASP A 333 12.59 14.34 -7.77
C ASP A 333 13.06 14.86 -6.41
N SER A 334 12.49 15.97 -5.94
CA SER A 334 12.86 16.58 -4.68
C SER A 334 12.44 15.72 -3.48
N ALA A 335 11.22 15.18 -3.49
CA ALA A 335 10.73 14.27 -2.45
C ALA A 335 11.53 12.95 -2.43
N LEU A 336 11.83 12.39 -3.60
CA LEU A 336 12.67 11.19 -3.72
C LEU A 336 14.09 11.45 -3.19
N SER A 337 14.69 12.61 -3.49
CA SER A 337 16.02 12.97 -2.98
C SER A 337 16.04 13.06 -1.44
N TYR A 338 14.98 13.59 -0.83
CA TYR A 338 14.84 13.62 0.62
C TYR A 338 14.70 12.22 1.22
N VAL A 339 13.84 11.37 0.64
CA VAL A 339 13.67 9.97 1.08
C VAL A 339 14.99 9.20 0.98
N ASN A 340 15.75 9.39 -0.10
CA ASN A 340 17.06 8.76 -0.28
C ASN A 340 18.09 9.29 0.74
N SER A 341 18.01 10.57 1.13
CA SER A 341 18.91 11.16 2.14
C SER A 341 18.73 10.54 3.53
N LEU A 342 17.52 10.08 3.88
CA LEU A 342 17.25 9.42 5.17
C LEU A 342 17.87 8.00 5.25
N GLY A 343 18.37 7.49 4.12
CA GLY A 343 19.03 6.19 4.02
C GLY A 343 18.09 4.99 4.21
N SER A 344 18.68 3.79 4.20
CA SER A 344 17.93 2.53 4.36
C SER A 344 17.55 2.21 5.81
N SER A 345 17.89 3.09 6.76
CA SER A 345 17.58 2.85 8.18
C SER A 345 16.07 2.95 8.41
N SER A 346 15.49 1.92 9.03
CA SER A 346 14.05 1.83 9.36
C SER A 346 13.70 2.71 10.56
N SER A 347 13.91 4.02 10.42
CA SER A 347 13.43 5.00 11.39
C SER A 347 11.97 5.34 11.09
N LEU A 348 11.18 5.64 12.13
CA LEU A 348 9.79 6.07 11.99
C LEU A 348 9.65 7.32 11.09
N LYS A 349 10.67 8.18 11.05
CA LYS A 349 10.72 9.33 10.14
C LYS A 349 10.89 8.90 8.68
N THR A 350 11.73 7.89 8.41
CA THR A 350 11.96 7.33 7.07
C THR A 350 10.69 6.71 6.53
N GLU A 351 9.97 5.96 7.35
CA GLU A 351 8.68 5.34 6.98
C GLU A 351 7.62 6.40 6.66
N GLN A 352 7.44 7.39 7.55
CA GLN A 352 6.53 8.52 7.30
C GLN A 352 6.89 9.32 6.04
N ALA A 353 8.18 9.51 5.74
CA ALA A 353 8.61 10.19 4.53
C ALA A 353 8.31 9.37 3.26
N ARG A 354 8.47 8.04 3.33
CA ARG A 354 8.12 7.12 2.23
C ARG A 354 6.61 7.08 1.98
N GLU A 355 5.80 6.95 3.02
CA GLU A 355 4.34 6.98 2.90
C GLU A 355 3.84 8.30 2.29
N ARG A 356 4.41 9.43 2.73
CA ARG A 356 4.11 10.74 2.13
C ARG A 356 4.49 10.78 0.67
N PHE A 357 5.67 10.28 0.31
CA PHE A 357 6.11 10.21 -1.08
C PHE A 357 5.18 9.34 -1.93
N GLU A 358 4.77 8.17 -1.46
CA GLU A 358 3.86 7.29 -2.20
C GLU A 358 2.49 7.92 -2.43
N ARG A 359 1.93 8.55 -1.38
CA ARG A 359 0.66 9.29 -1.47
C ARG A 359 0.77 10.46 -2.45
N ASP A 360 1.82 11.27 -2.33
CA ASP A 360 2.00 12.45 -3.15
C ASP A 360 2.35 12.06 -4.61
N ARG A 361 3.08 10.96 -4.82
CA ARG A 361 3.35 10.37 -6.14
C ARG A 361 2.06 10.04 -6.86
N PHE A 362 1.17 9.27 -6.23
CA PHE A 362 -0.10 8.92 -6.84
C PHE A 362 -0.94 10.17 -7.12
N ALA A 363 -1.09 11.06 -6.13
CA ALA A 363 -1.91 12.26 -6.24
C ALA A 363 -1.43 13.29 -7.28
N LEU A 364 -0.12 13.34 -7.55
CA LEU A 364 0.47 14.24 -8.56
C LEU A 364 0.39 13.67 -9.98
N ILE A 365 0.41 12.35 -10.14
CA ILE A 365 0.41 11.70 -11.47
C ILE A 365 -1.02 11.36 -11.95
N GLU A 366 -1.93 10.95 -11.05
CA GLU A 366 -3.33 10.60 -11.39
C GLU A 366 -4.06 11.66 -12.25
N PRO A 367 -3.90 12.98 -12.02
CA PRO A 367 -4.57 13.99 -12.84
C PRO A 367 -4.21 13.95 -14.34
N PHE A 368 -3.01 13.51 -14.71
CA PHE A 368 -2.61 13.34 -16.11
C PHE A 368 -3.40 12.19 -16.78
N LEU A 369 -3.69 11.13 -16.04
CA LEU A 369 -4.55 10.04 -16.52
C LEU A 369 -6.00 10.53 -16.73
N LEU A 370 -6.55 11.27 -15.76
CA LEU A 370 -7.93 11.78 -15.84
C LEU A 370 -8.13 12.82 -16.94
N SER A 371 -7.09 13.59 -17.27
CA SER A 371 -7.09 14.57 -18.36
C SER A 371 -6.84 13.96 -19.75
N GLY A 372 -6.56 12.65 -19.83
CA GLY A 372 -6.29 11.94 -21.08
C GLY A 372 -4.86 12.14 -21.63
N GLN A 373 -3.92 12.60 -20.80
CA GLN A 373 -2.50 12.76 -21.16
C GLN A 373 -1.70 11.50 -20.86
N ASP A 374 -2.07 10.41 -21.51
CA ASP A 374 -1.55 9.07 -21.24
C ASP A 374 -0.02 8.98 -21.39
N GLU A 375 0.58 9.69 -22.35
CA GLU A 375 2.04 9.69 -22.55
C GLU A 375 2.79 10.32 -21.38
N SER A 376 2.28 11.44 -20.86
CA SER A 376 2.88 12.14 -19.72
C SER A 376 2.68 11.34 -18.42
N ALA A 377 1.48 10.78 -18.24
CA ALA A 377 1.19 9.90 -17.11
C ALA A 377 2.09 8.65 -17.13
N HIS A 378 2.28 8.02 -18.30
CA HIS A 378 3.14 6.85 -18.47
C HIS A 378 4.60 7.19 -18.13
N TYR A 379 5.13 8.27 -18.70
CA TYR A 379 6.49 8.71 -18.46
C TYR A 379 6.77 8.99 -16.97
N LEU A 380 5.87 9.72 -16.29
CA LEU A 380 6.00 10.00 -14.86
C LEU A 380 5.88 8.71 -14.01
N ALA A 381 4.87 7.89 -14.29
CA ALA A 381 4.64 6.66 -13.54
C ALA A 381 5.80 5.66 -13.70
N GLU A 382 6.40 5.57 -14.89
CA GLU A 382 7.58 4.73 -15.13
C GLU A 382 8.82 5.28 -14.41
N LYS A 383 9.04 6.61 -14.44
CA LYS A 383 10.18 7.26 -13.78
C LYS A 383 10.14 7.10 -12.26
N TYR A 384 8.98 7.27 -11.65
CA TYR A 384 8.78 7.21 -10.18
C TYR A 384 8.24 5.86 -9.67
N ARG A 385 8.16 4.86 -10.54
CA ARG A 385 7.69 3.50 -10.23
C ARG A 385 6.28 3.48 -9.60
N ASP A 386 5.36 4.27 -10.14
CA ASP A 386 3.95 4.19 -9.77
C ASP A 386 3.25 3.07 -10.55
N TYR A 387 3.23 1.90 -9.92
CA TYR A 387 2.70 0.69 -10.53
C TYR A 387 1.18 0.74 -10.76
N GLU A 388 0.44 1.46 -9.92
CA GLU A 388 -1.01 1.54 -10.03
C GLU A 388 -1.42 2.28 -11.30
N ILE A 389 -0.81 3.43 -11.57
CA ILE A 389 -1.11 4.24 -12.75
C ILE A 389 -0.66 3.53 -14.03
N LEU A 390 0.51 2.87 -14.01
CA LEU A 390 0.96 2.05 -15.13
C LEU A 390 -0.03 0.94 -15.47
N LEU A 391 -0.62 0.30 -14.46
CA LEU A 391 -1.64 -0.74 -14.68
C LEU A 391 -2.93 -0.17 -15.24
N ARG A 392 -3.43 0.94 -14.69
CA ARG A 392 -4.63 1.63 -15.22
C ARG A 392 -4.45 2.04 -16.69
N LEU A 393 -3.27 2.54 -17.07
CA LEU A 393 -2.92 2.88 -18.47
C LEU A 393 -2.82 1.63 -19.36
N SER A 394 -2.27 0.54 -18.83
CA SER A 394 -2.17 -0.72 -19.60
C SER A 394 -3.53 -1.33 -19.86
N ASP A 395 -4.45 -1.22 -18.89
CA ASP A 395 -5.83 -1.71 -18.98
C ASP A 395 -6.68 -0.86 -19.92
N SER A 396 -6.59 0.48 -19.83
CA SER A 396 -7.30 1.38 -20.76
C SER A 396 -6.82 1.23 -22.21
N SER A 397 -5.54 0.94 -22.42
CA SER A 397 -4.96 0.77 -23.74
C SER A 397 -5.05 -0.65 -24.31
N GLY A 398 -5.40 -1.64 -23.48
CA GLY A 398 -5.49 -3.06 -23.86
C GLY A 398 -4.19 -3.67 -24.41
N ASN A 399 -3.04 -3.03 -24.21
CA ASN A 399 -1.77 -3.44 -24.81
C ASN A 399 -0.99 -4.41 -23.91
N THR A 400 -1.19 -5.71 -24.11
CA THR A 400 -0.48 -6.79 -23.41
C THR A 400 1.04 -6.77 -23.61
N SER A 401 1.53 -6.24 -24.75
CA SER A 401 2.95 -6.09 -25.05
C SER A 401 3.64 -4.99 -24.23
N LYS A 402 2.94 -3.92 -23.86
CA LYS A 402 3.48 -2.88 -22.98
C LYS A 402 3.60 -3.39 -21.55
N LEU A 403 2.59 -4.12 -21.09
CA LEU A 403 2.59 -4.76 -19.77
C LEU A 403 3.74 -5.77 -19.63
N ALA A 404 3.97 -6.60 -20.66
CA ALA A 404 5.11 -7.51 -20.74
C ALA A 404 6.47 -6.82 -20.51
N ASN A 405 6.67 -5.68 -21.17
CA ASN A 405 7.92 -4.92 -21.04
C ASN A 405 8.09 -4.35 -19.63
N LEU A 406 7.01 -3.84 -19.02
CA LEU A 406 7.03 -3.35 -17.63
C LEU A 406 7.36 -4.46 -16.64
N ILE A 407 6.82 -5.67 -16.85
CA ILE A 407 7.09 -6.83 -15.99
C ILE A 407 8.55 -7.24 -16.04
N ASN A 408 9.13 -7.31 -17.24
CA ASN A 408 10.56 -7.59 -17.39
C ASN A 408 11.42 -6.48 -16.77
N LYS A 409 10.99 -5.21 -16.84
CA LYS A 409 11.74 -4.08 -16.31
C LYS A 409 11.75 -4.01 -14.77
N PHE A 410 10.65 -4.38 -14.11
CA PHE A 410 10.47 -4.24 -12.66
C PHE A 410 10.39 -5.58 -11.92
N GLN A 411 10.94 -6.64 -12.50
CA GLN A 411 10.85 -7.99 -11.94
C GLN A 411 11.44 -8.11 -10.53
N GLU A 412 12.55 -7.42 -10.26
CA GLU A 412 13.27 -7.46 -8.99
C GLU A 412 12.60 -6.62 -7.88
N ASP A 413 11.69 -5.71 -8.24
CA ASP A 413 11.03 -4.80 -7.30
C ASP A 413 9.74 -5.39 -6.69
N GLY A 414 9.41 -6.65 -6.98
CA GLY A 414 8.16 -7.28 -6.50
C GLY A 414 6.90 -6.82 -7.26
N PHE A 415 7.07 -6.18 -8.42
CA PHE A 415 5.97 -5.68 -9.25
C PHE A 415 4.94 -6.77 -9.61
N VAL A 416 5.38 -8.01 -9.83
CA VAL A 416 4.50 -9.15 -10.15
C VAL A 416 3.47 -9.41 -9.04
N ARG A 417 3.86 -9.31 -7.77
CA ARG A 417 2.94 -9.46 -6.63
C ARG A 417 1.89 -8.34 -6.62
N PHE A 418 2.33 -7.11 -6.84
CA PHE A 418 1.46 -5.95 -6.89
C PHE A 418 0.41 -6.07 -8.01
N ILE A 419 0.79 -6.58 -9.19
CA ILE A 419 -0.14 -6.86 -10.28
C ILE A 419 -1.26 -7.80 -9.81
N TYR A 420 -0.91 -8.90 -9.14
CA TYR A 420 -1.89 -9.88 -8.68
C TYR A 420 -2.85 -9.31 -7.65
N GLU A 421 -2.34 -8.53 -6.69
CA GLU A 421 -3.15 -7.83 -5.69
C GLU A 421 -4.11 -6.86 -6.39
N TRP A 422 -3.60 -6.01 -7.30
CA TRP A 422 -4.40 -5.04 -8.04
C TRP A 422 -5.54 -5.67 -8.84
N PHE A 423 -5.28 -6.75 -9.59
CA PHE A 423 -6.32 -7.40 -10.40
C PHE A 423 -7.43 -8.02 -9.55
N VAL A 424 -7.10 -8.58 -8.39
CA VAL A 424 -8.10 -9.15 -7.49
C VAL A 424 -8.91 -8.05 -6.81
N ASP A 425 -8.26 -7.00 -6.33
CA ASP A 425 -8.92 -5.87 -5.65
C ASP A 425 -9.88 -5.13 -6.59
N ASN A 426 -9.55 -5.05 -7.89
CA ASN A 426 -10.42 -4.47 -8.91
C ASN A 426 -11.51 -5.42 -9.46
N SER A 427 -11.76 -6.57 -8.82
CA SER A 427 -12.72 -7.59 -9.27
C SER A 427 -12.49 -8.16 -10.69
N LYS A 428 -11.26 -8.03 -11.19
CA LYS A 428 -10.82 -8.45 -12.54
C LYS A 428 -10.01 -9.75 -12.51
N ALA A 429 -10.34 -10.65 -11.59
CA ALA A 429 -9.67 -11.93 -11.47
C ALA A 429 -9.76 -12.79 -12.75
N GLY A 430 -10.84 -12.65 -13.53
CA GLY A 430 -10.97 -13.33 -14.83
C GLY A 430 -9.92 -12.87 -15.84
N GLN A 431 -9.71 -11.55 -15.96
CA GLN A 431 -8.68 -10.99 -16.84
C GLN A 431 -7.27 -11.37 -16.38
N LEU A 432 -7.04 -11.45 -15.07
CA LEU A 432 -5.77 -11.98 -14.55
C LEU A 432 -5.56 -13.43 -14.99
N LEU A 433 -6.57 -14.28 -14.90
CA LEU A 433 -6.48 -15.68 -15.32
C LEU A 433 -6.30 -15.83 -16.83
N ASP A 434 -6.93 -14.97 -17.64
CA ASP A 434 -6.71 -14.92 -19.08
C ASP A 434 -5.29 -14.46 -19.41
N LEU A 435 -4.80 -13.41 -18.75
CA LEU A 435 -3.43 -12.92 -18.88
C LEU A 435 -2.41 -14.01 -18.51
N LEU A 436 -2.64 -14.73 -17.41
CA LEU A 436 -1.81 -15.82 -16.95
C LEU A 436 -1.81 -17.04 -17.89
N ALA A 437 -2.82 -17.18 -18.73
CA ALA A 437 -2.99 -18.35 -19.59
C ALA A 437 -2.74 -18.11 -21.08
N GLU A 438 -2.96 -16.89 -21.58
CA GLU A 438 -2.59 -16.49 -22.94
C GLU A 438 -1.08 -16.33 -23.08
N SER A 439 -0.35 -16.20 -21.95
CA SER A 439 1.06 -15.90 -21.96
C SER A 439 1.87 -16.85 -21.07
N ASP A 440 2.08 -18.08 -21.57
CA ASP A 440 3.16 -18.96 -21.11
C ASP A 440 4.53 -18.24 -21.07
N ASP A 441 4.68 -17.15 -21.85
CA ASP A 441 5.90 -16.35 -21.97
C ASP A 441 6.03 -15.12 -21.04
N LEU A 442 4.96 -14.61 -20.40
CA LEU A 442 4.99 -13.26 -19.79
C LEU A 442 5.02 -13.19 -18.25
N ILE A 443 4.16 -13.90 -17.53
CA ILE A 443 3.94 -13.57 -16.09
C ILE A 443 3.89 -14.79 -15.16
N GLY A 444 3.38 -15.93 -15.63
CA GLY A 444 3.08 -17.07 -14.73
C GLY A 444 3.35 -18.44 -15.33
N GLY A 445 4.10 -18.53 -16.43
CA GLY A 445 4.53 -19.83 -16.95
C GLY A 445 5.50 -20.51 -15.96
N PRO A 446 5.51 -21.86 -15.88
CA PRO A 446 6.35 -22.63 -14.95
C PRO A 446 7.87 -22.42 -15.16
N SER A 447 8.27 -21.72 -16.22
CA SER A 447 9.66 -21.43 -16.59
C SER A 447 10.17 -20.06 -16.12
N LYS A 448 9.33 -19.21 -15.51
CA LYS A 448 9.70 -17.84 -15.10
C LYS A 448 9.70 -17.64 -13.57
N PRO A 449 10.52 -16.72 -13.04
CA PRO A 449 10.66 -16.52 -11.58
C PRO A 449 9.40 -15.98 -10.89
N GLY A 450 8.45 -15.43 -11.65
CA GLY A 450 7.16 -14.98 -11.12
C GLY A 450 6.21 -16.12 -10.70
N TYR A 451 6.45 -17.35 -11.17
CA TYR A 451 5.60 -18.51 -10.85
C TYR A 451 5.64 -18.88 -9.36
N GLU A 452 6.79 -18.74 -8.68
CA GLU A 452 6.88 -18.99 -7.23
C GLU A 452 6.08 -17.95 -6.42
N VAL A 453 6.14 -16.69 -6.84
CA VAL A 453 5.37 -15.59 -6.23
C VAL A 453 3.87 -15.80 -6.48
N LEU A 454 3.49 -16.20 -7.70
CA LEU A 454 2.12 -16.55 -8.06
C LEU A 454 1.61 -17.72 -7.24
N ARG A 455 2.41 -18.80 -7.10
CA ARG A 455 2.02 -19.98 -6.31
C ARG A 455 1.81 -19.61 -4.85
N THR A 456 2.67 -18.77 -4.29
CA THR A 456 2.50 -18.26 -2.92
C THR A 456 1.21 -17.45 -2.78
N PHE A 457 0.97 -16.50 -3.68
CA PHE A 457 -0.25 -15.67 -3.73
C PHE A 457 -1.53 -16.50 -3.91
N LEU A 458 -1.51 -17.49 -4.80
CA LEU A 458 -2.64 -18.40 -5.04
C LEU A 458 -2.87 -19.34 -3.86
N THR A 459 -1.82 -19.78 -3.16
CA THR A 459 -1.98 -20.61 -1.95
C THR A 459 -2.69 -19.84 -0.84
N GLU A 460 -2.43 -18.54 -0.70
CA GLU A 460 -3.18 -17.67 0.22
C GLU A 460 -4.67 -17.51 -0.18
N ARG A 461 -5.01 -17.74 -1.46
CA ARG A 461 -6.35 -17.52 -2.03
C ARG A 461 -6.85 -18.77 -2.77
N PRO A 462 -7.27 -19.83 -2.04
CA PRO A 462 -7.60 -21.12 -2.64
C PRO A 462 -8.76 -21.07 -3.64
N GLN A 463 -9.68 -20.10 -3.52
CA GLN A 463 -10.82 -19.92 -4.42
C GLN A 463 -10.42 -19.58 -5.87
N LEU A 464 -9.25 -18.97 -6.08
CA LEU A 464 -8.71 -18.65 -7.41
C LEU A 464 -7.71 -19.70 -7.88
N ALA A 465 -7.00 -20.33 -6.94
CA ALA A 465 -5.94 -21.29 -7.21
C ALA A 465 -6.41 -22.50 -8.03
N TRP A 466 -7.56 -23.08 -7.70
CA TRP A 466 -8.06 -24.26 -8.41
C TRP A 466 -8.42 -23.96 -9.88
N ILE A 467 -8.90 -22.75 -10.18
CA ILE A 467 -9.24 -22.32 -11.55
C ILE A 467 -7.97 -22.21 -12.39
N TYR A 468 -6.94 -21.57 -11.81
CA TYR A 468 -5.63 -21.48 -12.44
C TYR A 468 -5.02 -22.88 -12.65
N ALA A 469 -5.06 -23.75 -11.63
CA ALA A 469 -4.52 -25.11 -11.70
C ALA A 469 -5.19 -25.99 -12.78
N ILE A 470 -6.51 -25.87 -12.98
CA ILE A 470 -7.20 -26.56 -14.08
C ILE A 470 -6.69 -26.05 -15.44
N ARG A 471 -6.51 -24.73 -15.57
CA ARG A 471 -6.08 -24.10 -16.82
C ARG A 471 -4.63 -24.44 -17.18
N THR A 472 -3.75 -24.53 -16.19
CA THR A 472 -2.34 -24.97 -16.36
C THR A 472 -2.17 -26.49 -16.43
N ARG A 473 -3.27 -27.26 -16.36
CA ARG A 473 -3.30 -28.73 -16.39
C ARG A 473 -2.65 -29.41 -15.18
N GLU A 474 -2.49 -28.68 -14.07
CA GLU A 474 -2.06 -29.22 -12.77
C GLU A 474 -3.26 -29.83 -12.01
N TYR A 475 -3.83 -30.90 -12.56
CA TYR A 475 -5.06 -31.50 -12.03
C TYR A 475 -4.91 -32.08 -10.61
N ALA A 476 -3.72 -32.55 -10.22
CA ALA A 476 -3.46 -33.04 -8.87
C ALA A 476 -3.68 -31.94 -7.82
N TRP A 477 -3.04 -30.79 -8.03
CA TRP A 477 -3.13 -29.64 -7.14
C TRP A 477 -4.54 -29.05 -7.12
N ALA A 478 -5.20 -28.97 -8.29
CA ALA A 478 -6.61 -28.56 -8.37
C ALA A 478 -7.53 -29.48 -7.57
N GLY A 479 -7.33 -30.80 -7.66
CA GLY A 479 -8.13 -31.81 -6.96
C GLY A 479 -8.02 -31.69 -5.45
N GLU A 480 -6.80 -31.57 -4.92
CA GLU A 480 -6.54 -31.38 -3.48
C GLU A 480 -7.14 -30.07 -2.95
N LEU A 481 -6.95 -28.96 -3.68
CA LEU A 481 -7.53 -27.67 -3.31
C LEU A 481 -9.05 -27.71 -3.29
N LEU A 482 -9.69 -28.26 -4.33
CA LEU A 482 -11.15 -28.40 -4.41
C LEU A 482 -11.69 -29.29 -3.29
N PHE A 483 -10.99 -30.37 -2.94
CA PHE A 483 -11.38 -31.22 -1.83
C PHE A 483 -11.29 -30.49 -0.47
N SER A 484 -10.22 -29.72 -0.26
CA SER A 484 -10.06 -28.90 0.95
C SER A 484 -11.15 -27.82 1.07
N LEU A 485 -11.49 -27.15 -0.03
CA LEU A 485 -12.57 -26.17 -0.11
C LEU A 485 -13.94 -26.82 0.14
N ALA A 486 -14.20 -27.98 -0.46
CA ALA A 486 -15.43 -28.73 -0.26
C ALA A 486 -15.62 -29.18 1.21
N THR A 487 -14.53 -29.50 1.90
CA THR A 487 -14.57 -29.91 3.31
C THR A 487 -14.91 -28.72 4.23
N GLN A 488 -14.45 -27.51 3.87
CA GLN A 488 -14.75 -26.27 4.59
C GLN A 488 -16.14 -25.70 4.27
N GLU A 489 -16.71 -26.06 3.12
CA GLU A 489 -18.02 -25.56 2.67
C GLU A 489 -19.15 -26.10 3.57
N ARG A 490 -19.86 -25.18 4.23
CA ARG A 490 -21.03 -25.48 5.06
C ARG A 490 -22.28 -24.69 4.67
N SER A 491 -22.13 -23.62 3.90
CA SER A 491 -23.20 -22.68 3.59
C SER A 491 -24.16 -23.17 2.51
N LEU A 492 -23.67 -23.88 1.49
CA LEU A 492 -24.49 -24.25 0.35
C LEU A 492 -24.20 -25.68 -0.12
N LEU A 493 -25.24 -26.52 -0.10
CA LEU A 493 -25.15 -27.93 -0.51
C LEU A 493 -24.72 -28.09 -1.97
N THR A 494 -25.36 -27.34 -2.87
CA THR A 494 -25.09 -27.41 -4.32
C THR A 494 -23.64 -27.05 -4.64
N ARG A 495 -23.08 -26.03 -3.96
CA ARG A 495 -21.67 -25.64 -4.11
C ARG A 495 -20.72 -26.72 -3.60
N LYS A 496 -20.99 -27.32 -2.44
CA LYS A 496 -20.18 -28.44 -1.93
C LYS A 496 -20.17 -29.63 -2.91
N LYS A 497 -21.34 -29.99 -3.45
CA LYS A 497 -21.48 -31.04 -4.48
C LYS A 497 -20.67 -30.73 -5.72
N ILE A 498 -20.80 -29.51 -6.27
CA ILE A 498 -20.05 -29.08 -7.46
C ILE A 498 -18.54 -29.18 -7.21
N MET A 499 -18.05 -28.70 -6.07
CA MET A 499 -16.63 -28.77 -5.72
C MET A 499 -16.12 -30.22 -5.61
N LEU A 500 -16.89 -31.13 -4.99
CA LEU A 500 -16.52 -32.55 -4.89
C LEU A 500 -16.54 -33.24 -6.27
N CYS A 501 -17.57 -32.99 -7.08
CA CYS A 501 -17.63 -33.51 -8.44
C CYS A 501 -16.46 -33.02 -9.29
N GLN A 502 -16.11 -31.73 -9.20
CA GLN A 502 -14.95 -31.16 -9.89
C GLN A 502 -13.64 -31.75 -9.37
N SER A 503 -13.50 -31.93 -8.05
CA SER A 503 -12.34 -32.61 -7.44
C SER A 503 -12.19 -34.03 -7.99
N LYS A 504 -13.29 -34.81 -8.01
CA LYS A 504 -13.33 -36.16 -8.59
C LYS A 504 -12.88 -36.18 -10.04
N LEU A 505 -13.39 -35.26 -10.87
CA LEU A 505 -12.99 -35.15 -12.28
C LEU A 505 -11.50 -34.81 -12.44
N CYS A 506 -10.95 -33.94 -11.60
CA CYS A 506 -9.53 -33.61 -11.59
C CYS A 506 -8.67 -34.82 -11.20
N CYS A 507 -9.06 -35.54 -10.13
CA CYS A 507 -8.39 -36.76 -9.68
C CYS A 507 -8.40 -37.86 -10.76
N LEU A 508 -9.53 -38.02 -11.48
CA LEU A 508 -9.65 -38.98 -12.60
C LEU A 508 -8.78 -38.59 -13.80
N ARG A 509 -8.64 -37.29 -14.07
CA ARG A 509 -7.83 -36.80 -15.19
C ARG A 509 -6.33 -36.88 -14.92
N CYS A 510 -5.93 -36.82 -13.66
CA CYS A 510 -4.53 -36.88 -13.23
C CYS A 510 -3.93 -38.25 -13.58
N GLY A 511 -2.99 -38.25 -14.55
CA GLY A 511 -2.24 -39.44 -14.92
C GLY A 511 -1.16 -39.72 -13.89
N SER A 512 -1.26 -40.87 -13.21
CA SER A 512 -0.17 -41.52 -12.46
C SER A 512 0.69 -40.61 -11.56
N SER A 513 0.09 -40.00 -10.53
CA SER A 513 0.72 -39.99 -9.20
C SER A 513 0.35 -41.31 -8.49
N SER A 514 1.14 -41.77 -7.53
CA SER A 514 1.06 -43.10 -6.91
C SER A 514 -0.37 -43.66 -6.73
N PRO A 515 -0.65 -44.90 -7.17
CA PRO A 515 -2.01 -45.46 -7.20
C PRO A 515 -2.69 -45.44 -5.83
N CYS A 516 -1.94 -45.70 -4.75
CA CYS A 516 -2.48 -45.76 -3.39
C CYS A 516 -3.12 -44.43 -2.92
N THR A 517 -2.44 -43.30 -3.08
CA THR A 517 -2.96 -41.98 -2.70
C THR A 517 -4.16 -41.52 -3.53
N ARG A 518 -4.26 -41.96 -4.79
CA ARG A 518 -5.38 -41.59 -5.66
C ARG A 518 -6.63 -42.37 -5.31
N ASP A 519 -6.49 -43.65 -5.04
CA ASP A 519 -7.64 -44.51 -4.76
C ASP A 519 -8.22 -44.18 -3.37
N ASP A 520 -7.37 -43.84 -2.39
CA ASP A 520 -7.81 -43.36 -1.06
C ASP A 520 -8.56 -42.01 -1.14
N THR A 521 -8.04 -41.06 -1.92
CA THR A 521 -8.70 -39.76 -2.11
C THR A 521 -10.02 -39.89 -2.88
N LEU A 522 -10.08 -40.74 -3.91
CA LEU A 522 -11.32 -41.04 -4.62
C LEU A 522 -12.36 -41.70 -3.71
N ALA A 523 -11.95 -42.65 -2.87
CA ALA A 523 -12.85 -43.28 -1.90
C ALA A 523 -13.41 -42.25 -0.90
N SER A 524 -12.57 -41.32 -0.42
CA SER A 524 -13.03 -40.25 0.48
C SER A 524 -14.03 -39.28 -0.20
N ILE A 525 -13.82 -38.97 -1.48
CA ILE A 525 -14.73 -38.13 -2.27
C ILE A 525 -16.06 -38.86 -2.51
N ASP A 526 -16.00 -40.16 -2.79
CA ASP A 526 -17.19 -40.97 -3.03
C ASP A 526 -18.04 -41.13 -1.78
N LEU A 527 -17.42 -41.35 -0.62
CA LEU A 527 -18.12 -41.30 0.69
C LEU A 527 -18.79 -39.94 0.91
N ALA A 528 -18.10 -38.84 0.64
CA ALA A 528 -18.67 -37.50 0.81
C ALA A 528 -19.85 -37.22 -0.15
N LEU A 529 -19.79 -37.73 -1.39
CA LEU A 529 -20.87 -37.63 -2.36
C LEU A 529 -22.07 -38.50 -1.98
N GLN A 530 -21.86 -39.68 -1.37
CA GLN A 530 -22.93 -40.51 -0.83
C GLN A 530 -23.72 -39.78 0.26
N VAL A 531 -23.04 -39.14 1.22
CA VAL A 531 -23.71 -38.34 2.26
C VAL A 531 -24.54 -37.20 1.66
N ILE A 532 -24.03 -36.53 0.62
CA ILE A 532 -24.78 -35.50 -0.10
C ILE A 532 -26.01 -36.08 -0.81
N ALA A 533 -25.89 -37.25 -1.45
CA ALA A 533 -27.02 -37.92 -2.09
C ALA A 533 -28.13 -38.25 -1.07
N HIS A 534 -27.76 -38.63 0.15
CA HIS A 534 -28.74 -38.82 1.21
C HIS A 534 -29.41 -37.50 1.63
N GLN A 535 -28.70 -36.38 1.67
CA GLN A 535 -29.31 -35.07 1.93
C GLN A 535 -30.24 -34.64 0.78
N GLU A 536 -29.89 -34.91 -0.47
CA GLU A 536 -30.74 -34.60 -1.65
C GLU A 536 -32.01 -35.45 -1.71
N SER A 537 -31.99 -36.66 -1.12
CA SER A 537 -33.17 -37.53 -1.05
C SER A 537 -34.23 -37.07 -0.04
N ILE A 538 -33.99 -36.00 0.73
CA ILE A 538 -34.96 -35.46 1.68
C ILE A 538 -36.08 -34.73 0.89
N PRO A 539 -37.36 -35.05 1.13
CA PRO A 539 -38.47 -34.40 0.42
C PRO A 539 -38.50 -32.87 0.62
N GLU A 540 -38.76 -32.13 -0.45
CA GLU A 540 -38.84 -30.65 -0.43
C GLU A 540 -39.93 -30.13 0.52
N ALA A 541 -41.04 -30.87 0.66
CA ALA A 541 -42.13 -30.55 1.58
C ALA A 541 -41.64 -30.50 3.04
N THR A 542 -40.78 -31.44 3.43
CA THR A 542 -40.16 -31.50 4.76
C THR A 542 -39.20 -30.33 4.93
N LEU A 543 -38.36 -30.04 3.94
CA LEU A 543 -37.43 -28.90 3.99
C LEU A 543 -38.15 -27.54 4.14
N ALA A 544 -39.29 -27.37 3.46
CA ALA A 544 -40.11 -26.16 3.53
C ALA A 544 -40.71 -25.92 4.92
N GLN A 545 -41.10 -26.99 5.64
CA GLN A 545 -41.61 -26.89 7.02
C GLN A 545 -40.56 -26.36 8.01
N PHE A 546 -39.29 -26.66 7.76
CA PHE A 546 -38.16 -26.13 8.54
C PHE A 546 -37.61 -24.80 7.98
N GLY A 547 -38.27 -24.20 6.99
CA GLY A 547 -37.95 -22.88 6.45
C GLY A 547 -36.80 -22.87 5.44
N TYR A 548 -36.40 -24.01 4.89
CA TYR A 548 -35.38 -24.09 3.84
C TYR A 548 -36.00 -24.01 2.44
N ALA A 549 -35.40 -23.20 1.57
CA ALA A 549 -35.69 -23.23 0.13
C ALA A 549 -34.75 -24.23 -0.57
N PRO A 550 -35.19 -24.93 -1.64
CA PRO A 550 -34.41 -25.97 -2.31
C PRO A 550 -33.05 -25.45 -2.83
N ASP A 551 -32.98 -24.18 -3.21
CA ASP A 551 -31.77 -23.58 -3.78
C ASP A 551 -30.78 -23.03 -2.73
N THR A 552 -31.20 -22.88 -1.47
CA THR A 552 -30.39 -22.25 -0.40
C THR A 552 -30.15 -23.16 0.80
N VAL A 553 -30.31 -24.49 0.61
CA VAL A 553 -30.12 -25.47 1.68
C VAL A 553 -28.65 -25.48 2.14
N LYS A 554 -28.46 -25.33 3.46
CA LYS A 554 -27.15 -25.48 4.11
C LYS A 554 -26.66 -26.93 4.02
N VAL A 555 -25.37 -27.17 4.20
CA VAL A 555 -24.86 -28.54 4.32
C VAL A 555 -25.24 -29.08 5.69
N PHE A 556 -26.00 -30.18 5.74
CA PHE A 556 -26.36 -30.84 6.98
C PHE A 556 -25.25 -31.80 7.43
N THR A 557 -25.10 -31.94 8.75
CA THR A 557 -24.30 -33.00 9.36
C THR A 557 -25.02 -34.33 9.28
N VAL A 558 -24.29 -35.46 9.34
CA VAL A 558 -24.90 -36.81 9.28
C VAL A 558 -26.04 -36.99 10.31
N PRO A 559 -25.91 -36.55 11.59
CA PRO A 559 -27.01 -36.63 12.54
C PRO A 559 -28.22 -35.76 12.16
N GLU A 560 -28.00 -34.57 11.61
CA GLU A 560 -29.09 -33.72 11.11
C GLU A 560 -29.80 -34.38 9.92
N ILE A 561 -29.08 -35.02 9.01
CA ILE A 561 -29.67 -35.75 7.87
C ILE A 561 -30.55 -36.90 8.37
N ILE A 562 -30.06 -37.68 9.33
CA ILE A 562 -30.82 -38.78 9.95
C ILE A 562 -32.12 -38.25 10.54
N ARG A 563 -32.05 -37.21 11.38
CA ARG A 563 -33.23 -36.61 12.01
C ARG A 563 -34.23 -36.08 11.01
N MET A 564 -33.77 -35.39 9.97
CA MET A 564 -34.63 -34.84 8.92
C MET A 564 -35.30 -35.94 8.07
N LYS A 565 -34.69 -37.11 7.95
CA LYS A 565 -35.30 -38.27 7.28
C LYS A 565 -36.34 -38.96 8.15
N THR A 566 -36.06 -39.11 9.44
CA THR A 566 -36.89 -39.90 10.38
C THR A 566 -37.97 -39.08 11.09
N CYS A 567 -37.94 -37.75 11.00
CA CYS A 567 -38.88 -36.86 11.69
C CYS A 567 -40.35 -37.16 11.33
N LEU A 568 -41.28 -36.88 12.25
CA LEU A 568 -42.70 -37.15 12.05
C LEU A 568 -43.32 -36.27 10.96
N GLU A 569 -42.75 -35.08 10.74
CA GLU A 569 -43.22 -34.10 9.78
C GLU A 569 -42.98 -34.54 8.32
N ASN A 570 -42.08 -35.51 8.10
CA ASN A 570 -41.87 -36.15 6.80
C ASN A 570 -43.00 -37.16 6.48
N SER A 571 -44.11 -36.68 5.93
CA SER A 571 -45.24 -37.55 5.58
C SER A 571 -44.91 -38.67 4.57
N GLU A 572 -43.82 -38.53 3.80
CA GLU A 572 -43.42 -39.48 2.76
C GLU A 572 -42.40 -40.54 3.23
N ALA A 573 -42.00 -40.52 4.51
CA ALA A 573 -41.01 -41.48 5.00
C ALA A 573 -41.52 -42.93 4.96
N ASN A 574 -40.85 -43.76 4.16
CA ASN A 574 -41.12 -45.18 3.96
C ASN A 574 -40.01 -46.05 4.59
N GLU A 575 -40.15 -47.37 4.51
CA GLU A 575 -39.12 -48.32 5.00
C GLU A 575 -37.70 -48.00 4.47
N PHE A 576 -37.57 -47.61 3.20
CA PHE A 576 -36.30 -47.25 2.56
C PHE A 576 -35.65 -45.97 3.11
N SER A 577 -36.46 -45.02 3.60
CA SER A 577 -35.95 -43.80 4.21
C SER A 577 -35.27 -44.08 5.55
N PHE A 578 -35.79 -45.04 6.31
CA PHE A 578 -35.22 -45.51 7.57
C PHE A 578 -34.01 -46.42 7.35
N THR A 579 -34.05 -47.36 6.38
CA THR A 579 -32.85 -48.14 6.04
C THR A 579 -31.72 -47.24 5.56
N SER A 580 -32.02 -46.24 4.71
CA SER A 580 -31.04 -45.25 4.29
C SER A 580 -30.50 -44.39 5.44
N ALA A 581 -31.27 -44.18 6.52
CA ALA A 581 -30.79 -43.48 7.70
C ALA A 581 -29.90 -44.37 8.58
N LEU A 582 -30.14 -45.69 8.58
CA LEU A 582 -29.26 -46.67 9.22
C LEU A 582 -27.93 -46.82 8.47
N ASP A 583 -27.95 -46.82 7.14
CA ASP A 583 -26.72 -46.83 6.31
C ASP A 583 -25.81 -45.63 6.63
N LEU A 584 -26.40 -44.47 6.95
CA LEU A 584 -25.67 -43.27 7.33
C LEU A 584 -24.91 -43.39 8.66
N LEU A 585 -25.26 -44.36 9.51
CA LEU A 585 -24.58 -44.59 10.80
C LEU A 585 -23.13 -45.08 10.63
N ASP A 586 -22.81 -45.72 9.50
CA ASP A 586 -21.44 -46.12 9.18
C ASP A 586 -20.52 -44.93 8.90
N HIS A 587 -21.07 -43.74 8.66
CA HIS A 587 -20.33 -42.49 8.48
C HIS A 587 -20.16 -41.67 9.78
N VAL A 588 -20.53 -42.23 10.94
CA VAL A 588 -20.38 -41.58 12.25
C VAL A 588 -19.14 -42.12 12.98
N ASP A 589 -18.13 -41.27 13.18
CA ASP A 589 -16.83 -41.67 13.74
C ASP A 589 -16.88 -42.15 15.20
N LYS A 590 -17.88 -41.71 15.98
CA LYS A 590 -17.98 -42.00 17.42
C LYS A 590 -19.02 -43.09 17.69
N GLU A 591 -18.60 -44.18 18.33
CA GLU A 591 -19.47 -45.32 18.67
C GLU A 591 -20.63 -44.95 19.63
N GLU A 592 -20.39 -44.03 20.57
CA GLU A 592 -21.42 -43.54 21.50
C GLU A 592 -22.54 -42.79 20.75
N ASP A 593 -22.16 -41.88 19.84
CA ASP A 593 -23.10 -41.12 19.02
C ASP A 593 -23.83 -42.05 18.03
N ARG A 594 -23.12 -43.04 17.47
CA ARG A 594 -23.70 -44.08 16.60
C ARG A 594 -24.78 -44.87 17.33
N SER A 595 -24.50 -45.32 18.56
CA SER A 595 -25.44 -46.10 19.36
C SER A 595 -26.66 -45.27 19.76
N SER A 596 -26.46 -44.00 20.13
CA SER A 596 -27.55 -43.06 20.43
C SER A 596 -28.44 -42.80 19.22
N LEU A 597 -27.86 -42.53 18.05
CA LEU A 597 -28.61 -42.27 16.82
C LEU A 597 -29.32 -43.53 16.32
N LEU A 598 -28.71 -44.71 16.49
CA LEU A 598 -29.36 -45.98 16.19
C LEU A 598 -30.66 -46.12 16.99
N MET A 599 -30.61 -45.87 18.30
CA MET A 599 -31.80 -45.89 19.15
C MET A 599 -32.82 -44.82 18.72
N GLU A 600 -32.38 -43.60 18.42
CA GLU A 600 -33.24 -42.51 17.96
C GLU A 600 -34.01 -42.88 16.68
N VAL A 601 -33.34 -43.50 15.68
CA VAL A 601 -33.96 -43.96 14.44
C VAL A 601 -35.06 -44.98 14.71
N TRP A 602 -34.79 -45.99 15.54
CA TRP A 602 -35.78 -47.02 15.87
C TRP A 602 -36.94 -46.48 16.71
N ILE A 603 -36.68 -45.58 17.66
CA ILE A 603 -37.74 -44.90 18.42
C ILE A 603 -38.68 -44.15 17.48
N MET A 604 -38.14 -43.44 16.49
CA MET A 604 -38.95 -42.73 15.50
C MET A 604 -39.83 -43.66 14.65
N THR A 605 -39.39 -44.90 14.36
CA THR A 605 -40.27 -45.88 13.71
C THR A 605 -41.44 -46.30 14.58
N ILE A 606 -41.24 -46.38 15.90
CA ILE A 606 -42.29 -46.74 16.87
C ILE A 606 -43.28 -45.58 17.03
N LEU A 607 -42.78 -44.35 17.14
CA LEU A 607 -43.61 -43.14 17.30
C LEU A 607 -44.54 -42.88 16.11
N ARG A 608 -44.15 -43.27 14.89
CA ARG A 608 -45.03 -43.16 13.71
C ARG A 608 -46.30 -43.99 13.81
N ASP A 609 -46.24 -45.13 14.48
CA ASP A 609 -47.37 -46.06 14.66
C ASP A 609 -47.92 -46.02 16.10
N GLU A 610 -47.69 -44.94 16.86
CA GLU A 610 -48.11 -44.80 18.27
C GLU A 610 -49.59 -45.17 18.48
N GLU A 611 -50.47 -44.72 17.59
CA GLU A 611 -51.91 -45.01 17.65
C GLU A 611 -52.23 -46.51 17.48
N ARG A 612 -51.44 -47.24 16.68
CA ARG A 612 -51.62 -48.69 16.46
C ARG A 612 -51.12 -49.52 17.64
N TYR A 613 -50.07 -49.07 18.31
CA TYR A 613 -49.56 -49.73 19.51
C TYR A 613 -50.44 -49.53 20.75
N THR A 614 -51.29 -48.50 20.77
CA THR A 614 -52.17 -48.15 21.90
C THR A 614 -53.61 -48.63 21.74
N ARG A 615 -54.06 -48.96 20.52
CA ARG A 615 -55.43 -49.41 20.24
C ARG A 615 -55.59 -50.93 20.40
N PRO A 616 -56.48 -51.44 21.29
CA PRO A 616 -56.70 -52.87 21.49
C PRO A 616 -57.09 -53.60 20.19
N LEU A 617 -56.43 -54.74 19.95
CA LEU A 617 -56.72 -55.65 18.83
C LEU A 617 -58.20 -56.04 18.85
N GLU A 618 -58.88 -55.87 17.72
CA GLU A 618 -60.25 -56.34 17.54
C GLU A 618 -60.25 -57.86 17.34
N ASN A 619 -61.31 -58.57 17.78
CA ASN A 619 -61.40 -60.05 17.71
C ASN A 619 -61.30 -60.66 16.29
N SER A 620 -61.21 -59.83 15.25
CA SER A 620 -61.11 -60.21 13.84
C SER A 620 -59.73 -59.93 13.22
N GLU A 621 -58.80 -59.29 13.95
CA GLU A 621 -57.48 -58.94 13.43
C GLU A 621 -56.43 -59.98 13.84
N ASP A 622 -55.72 -60.56 12.86
CA ASP A 622 -54.59 -61.44 13.12
C ASP A 622 -53.37 -60.61 13.56
N ALA A 623 -52.86 -60.86 14.77
CA ALA A 623 -51.70 -60.13 15.32
C ALA A 623 -50.47 -60.18 14.41
N GLY A 624 -50.28 -61.27 13.63
CA GLY A 624 -49.18 -61.40 12.67
C GLY A 624 -49.31 -60.47 11.44
N GLN A 625 -50.54 -60.20 10.98
CA GLN A 625 -50.77 -59.25 9.88
C GLN A 625 -50.53 -57.81 10.36
N VAL A 626 -50.98 -57.50 11.58
CA VAL A 626 -50.73 -56.20 12.21
C VAL A 626 -49.23 -55.95 12.38
N ILE A 627 -48.44 -56.95 12.79
CA ILE A 627 -46.98 -56.84 12.89
C ILE A 627 -46.35 -56.47 11.54
N GLN A 628 -46.78 -57.09 10.44
CA GLN A 628 -46.25 -56.81 9.09
C GLN A 628 -46.61 -55.41 8.57
N GLU A 629 -47.66 -54.79 9.11
CA GLU A 629 -48.07 -53.44 8.73
C GLU A 629 -47.29 -52.33 9.45
N LEU A 630 -46.71 -52.62 10.61
CA LEU A 630 -45.95 -51.67 11.42
C LEU A 630 -44.61 -51.29 10.76
N MET A 631 -44.27 -50.00 10.80
CA MET A 631 -43.06 -49.42 10.23
C MET A 631 -41.79 -50.05 10.82
N PHE A 632 -41.77 -50.32 12.13
CA PHE A 632 -40.66 -51.00 12.78
C PHE A 632 -40.32 -52.34 12.09
N PHE A 633 -41.32 -53.18 11.88
CA PHE A 633 -41.12 -54.51 11.27
C PHE A 633 -40.97 -54.46 9.76
N LYS A 634 -41.58 -53.49 9.08
CA LYS A 634 -41.30 -53.23 7.65
C LYS A 634 -39.84 -52.84 7.42
N VAL A 635 -39.24 -52.05 8.31
CA VAL A 635 -37.81 -51.72 8.25
C VAL A 635 -36.96 -52.95 8.54
N VAL A 636 -37.32 -53.78 9.53
CA VAL A 636 -36.63 -55.06 9.78
C VAL A 636 -36.68 -55.97 8.54
N ASP A 637 -37.85 -56.15 7.93
CA ASP A 637 -38.03 -56.94 6.71
C ASP A 637 -37.23 -56.36 5.53
N ALA A 638 -37.18 -55.04 5.41
CA ALA A 638 -36.39 -54.35 4.38
C ALA A 638 -34.89 -54.58 4.57
N ILE A 639 -34.38 -54.49 5.80
CA ILE A 639 -32.97 -54.80 6.12
C ILE A 639 -32.68 -56.26 5.76
N VAL A 640 -33.49 -57.22 6.22
CA VAL A 640 -33.28 -58.65 5.93
C VAL A 640 -33.24 -58.95 4.42
N ARG A 641 -33.98 -58.20 3.59
CA ARG A 641 -33.97 -58.34 2.13
C ARG A 641 -32.76 -57.67 1.45
N LEU A 642 -32.26 -56.56 2.00
CA LEU A 642 -31.23 -55.72 1.37
C LEU A 642 -29.82 -56.02 1.89
N ASP A 643 -29.67 -56.28 3.19
CA ASP A 643 -28.39 -56.44 3.86
C ASP A 643 -28.45 -57.53 4.94
N SER A 644 -27.48 -58.45 4.93
CA SER A 644 -27.54 -59.70 5.72
C SER A 644 -27.20 -59.51 7.20
N ASN A 645 -26.90 -58.28 7.64
CA ASN A 645 -26.40 -57.95 8.97
C ASN A 645 -27.45 -57.28 9.88
N LEU A 646 -28.64 -57.88 10.04
CA LEU A 646 -29.65 -57.37 10.97
C LEU A 646 -29.13 -57.29 12.43
N ALA A 647 -28.22 -58.19 12.81
CA ALA A 647 -27.68 -58.28 14.17
C ALA A 647 -26.83 -57.07 14.59
N SER A 648 -26.25 -56.31 13.65
CA SER A 648 -25.47 -55.10 13.98
C SER A 648 -26.34 -53.86 14.17
N TYR A 649 -27.56 -53.87 13.64
CA TYR A 649 -28.46 -52.71 13.65
C TYR A 649 -29.66 -52.84 14.60
N LEU A 650 -30.06 -54.05 14.99
CA LEU A 650 -31.22 -54.25 15.85
C LEU A 650 -30.83 -54.24 17.35
N PRO A 651 -31.29 -53.26 18.15
CA PRO A 651 -31.04 -53.24 19.59
C PRO A 651 -31.86 -54.31 20.33
N PRO A 652 -31.44 -54.76 21.51
CA PRO A 652 -32.20 -55.72 22.31
C PRO A 652 -33.51 -55.09 22.82
N LEU A 653 -34.57 -55.92 22.87
CA LEU A 653 -35.91 -55.50 23.32
C LEU A 653 -35.91 -54.81 24.70
N SER A 654 -35.02 -55.23 25.61
CA SER A 654 -34.87 -54.62 26.94
C SER A 654 -34.56 -53.12 26.88
N GLN A 655 -33.77 -52.68 25.90
CA GLN A 655 -33.40 -51.27 25.76
C GLN A 655 -34.58 -50.39 25.30
N PHE A 656 -35.53 -50.95 24.54
CA PHE A 656 -36.74 -50.23 24.15
C PHE A 656 -37.76 -50.14 25.29
N LEU A 657 -37.86 -51.18 26.11
CA LEU A 657 -38.79 -51.22 27.26
C LEU A 657 -38.34 -50.34 28.43
N GLU A 658 -37.04 -50.05 28.54
CA GLU A 658 -36.41 -49.21 29.57
C GLU A 658 -36.10 -47.78 29.07
N CYS A 659 -36.45 -47.45 27.83
CA CYS A 659 -36.12 -46.15 27.22
C CYS A 659 -37.03 -45.02 27.75
N ASN A 660 -36.42 -43.93 28.22
CA ASN A 660 -37.13 -42.74 28.71
C ASN A 660 -37.62 -41.81 27.58
N ASP A 661 -37.15 -41.99 26.35
CA ASP A 661 -37.49 -41.13 25.21
C ASP A 661 -38.81 -41.53 24.52
N LEU A 662 -39.41 -42.65 24.93
CA LEU A 662 -40.75 -43.07 24.51
C LEU A 662 -41.81 -42.49 25.48
N PRO A 663 -42.99 -42.06 24.99
CA PRO A 663 -44.08 -41.59 25.84
C PRO A 663 -44.48 -42.64 26.90
N ASP A 664 -44.68 -42.19 28.14
CA ASP A 664 -45.11 -43.04 29.27
C ASP A 664 -46.42 -43.80 28.98
N THR A 665 -47.25 -43.25 28.11
CA THR A 665 -48.50 -43.84 27.60
C THR A 665 -48.28 -45.12 26.80
N LEU A 666 -47.17 -45.20 26.06
CA LEU A 666 -46.82 -46.32 25.19
C LEU A 666 -46.09 -47.42 25.96
N THR A 667 -45.13 -47.05 26.82
CA THR A 667 -44.36 -48.01 27.65
C THR A 667 -45.20 -48.70 28.72
N SER A 668 -46.27 -48.05 29.19
CA SER A 668 -47.25 -48.60 30.13
C SER A 668 -48.33 -49.47 29.47
N SER A 669 -48.46 -49.45 28.14
CA SER A 669 -49.48 -50.22 27.42
C SER A 669 -49.12 -51.72 27.40
N PRO A 670 -50.01 -52.62 27.87
CA PRO A 670 -49.76 -54.07 27.81
C PRO A 670 -49.74 -54.58 26.36
N GLN A 671 -50.39 -53.87 25.44
CA GLN A 671 -50.46 -54.24 24.04
C GLN A 671 -49.18 -53.91 23.28
N PHE A 672 -48.55 -52.78 23.58
CA PHE A 672 -47.23 -52.44 23.02
C PHE A 672 -46.21 -53.53 23.37
N LYS A 673 -46.17 -53.94 24.65
CA LYS A 673 -45.30 -55.05 25.12
C LYS A 673 -45.60 -56.35 24.38
N TYR A 674 -46.87 -56.72 24.26
CA TYR A 674 -47.28 -57.93 23.55
C TYR A 674 -46.88 -57.93 22.07
N LEU A 675 -47.14 -56.86 21.32
CA LEU A 675 -46.83 -56.77 19.89
C LEU A 675 -45.31 -56.76 19.64
N MET A 676 -44.53 -56.08 20.50
CA MET A 676 -43.08 -56.07 20.40
C MET A 676 -42.46 -57.42 20.78
N GLU A 677 -42.91 -58.07 21.86
CA GLU A 677 -42.44 -59.42 22.24
C GLU A 677 -42.75 -60.45 21.15
N LEU A 678 -43.99 -60.45 20.63
CA LEU A 678 -44.42 -61.34 19.54
C LEU A 678 -43.64 -61.07 18.25
N GLY A 679 -43.42 -59.81 17.89
CA GLY A 679 -42.64 -59.43 16.71
C GLY A 679 -41.16 -59.82 16.82
N TYR A 680 -40.53 -59.64 17.99
CA TYR A 680 -39.16 -60.12 18.23
C TYR A 680 -39.07 -61.65 18.20
N GLU A 681 -40.10 -62.37 18.65
CA GLU A 681 -40.18 -63.82 18.49
C GLU A 681 -40.24 -64.21 17.01
N HIS A 682 -41.08 -63.54 16.21
CA HIS A 682 -41.16 -63.76 14.76
C HIS A 682 -39.83 -63.46 14.06
N VAL A 683 -39.14 -62.37 14.41
CA VAL A 683 -37.82 -62.04 13.86
C VAL A 683 -36.77 -63.08 14.27
N SER A 684 -36.78 -63.54 15.53
CA SER A 684 -35.88 -64.59 16.02
C SER A 684 -36.13 -65.93 15.32
N GLN A 685 -37.39 -66.30 15.09
CA GLN A 685 -37.78 -67.49 14.34
C GLN A 685 -37.42 -67.36 12.86
N ALA A 686 -37.64 -66.20 12.24
CA ALA A 686 -37.26 -65.93 10.85
C ALA A 686 -35.74 -65.98 10.64
N LEU A 687 -34.95 -65.41 11.55
CA LEU A 687 -33.49 -65.54 11.56
C LEU A 687 -33.07 -67.00 11.71
N LYS A 688 -33.66 -67.76 12.64
CA LYS A 688 -33.36 -69.20 12.82
C LYS A 688 -33.71 -70.04 11.60
N ASN A 689 -34.84 -69.74 10.94
CA ASN A 689 -35.31 -70.45 9.75
C ASN A 689 -34.52 -70.06 8.48
N GLY A 690 -34.09 -68.80 8.36
CA GLY A 690 -33.25 -68.31 7.26
C GLY A 690 -31.85 -68.93 7.21
N TYR A 691 -31.31 -69.35 8.37
CA TYR A 691 -30.07 -70.15 8.41
C TYR A 691 -30.28 -71.63 8.06
N SER A 692 -31.51 -72.15 8.03
CA SER A 692 -31.78 -73.53 7.58
C SER A 692 -31.82 -73.65 6.04
N THR A 693 -32.11 -72.57 5.31
CA THR A 693 -32.21 -72.61 3.84
C THR A 693 -30.91 -72.24 3.11
N ALA A 694 -29.93 -71.63 3.79
CA ALA A 694 -28.57 -71.47 3.26
C ALA A 694 -27.65 -72.66 3.58
N GLY A 695 -27.93 -73.42 4.64
CA GLY A 695 -27.18 -74.63 5.01
C GLY A 695 -27.49 -75.86 4.15
N ALA A 696 -28.67 -75.93 3.53
CA ALA A 696 -29.06 -77.07 2.68
C ALA A 696 -28.57 -76.95 1.22
N ALA A 697 -28.16 -75.76 0.76
CA ALA A 697 -27.66 -75.57 -0.60
C ALA A 697 -26.15 -75.90 -0.75
N HIS A 698 -25.44 -76.12 0.35
CA HIS A 698 -24.01 -76.46 0.33
C HIS A 698 -23.71 -77.97 0.49
N GLU A 699 -24.70 -78.77 0.92
CA GLU A 699 -24.55 -80.24 1.07
C GLU A 699 -25.08 -81.06 -0.12
N GLU A 700 -25.77 -80.47 -1.09
CA GLU A 700 -26.16 -81.16 -2.36
C GLU A 700 -25.16 -80.96 -3.52
N MET A 701 -24.00 -80.34 -3.26
CA MET A 701 -22.90 -80.21 -4.25
C MET A 701 -21.66 -81.06 -3.93
N GLU A 702 -21.69 -81.89 -2.88
CA GLU A 702 -20.70 -82.94 -2.61
C GLU A 702 -21.37 -84.31 -2.43
N SER A 703 -22.03 -84.81 -3.49
CA SER A 703 -22.31 -86.24 -3.66
C SER A 703 -22.31 -86.64 -5.14
#